data_AF-L1KK15-F1
#
_entry.id   AF-L1KK15-F1
#
_cell.length_a   1.000
_cell.length_b   1.000
_cell.length_c   1.000
_cell.angle_alpha   90.00
_cell.angle_beta   90.00
_cell.angle_gamma   90.00
#
_symmetry.space_group_name_H-M   'P 1'
#
loop_
_entity.id
_entity.type
_entity.pdbx_description
1 polymer ?
#
loop_
_entity_poly.entity_id
_entity_poly.type
_entity_poly.pdbx_seq_one_letter_code
_entity_poly.pdbx_strand_id
1 'polypeptide(L)'
;MSALGSGAREARETETLGALVTGQLLRLCQVSGLERDDAESYARILTDSLGAVTERPLDQPSSSPSFLSDDATPVEFSLSFPPDAPPTPRVLLEPGYGAENLAENGRTGLRVVRSMARRWGFATDQLDIVEDLFFPPDPQGLLALWIALELGPGGVPKVKVYLNPAARGADRCAETVREALDRLGHGGALDALPPADGYPFLALDLGDWETPRVKVYLAHHGLSAAEAGGLSRIDPGPDDEETLQEFLRLVGGFDDGTPPSGAPSEARFDQRPVLTCHAFTGAAGAPSGFTLHVPVRDYVRHDGDALVRARAVLRRHGMDPAVLDRALAAVTSRRPEDGVGLIAYVALACERNRPPRVTTYISSEAYEVRPPVLSRDTGSSRSRDSGPSTSRSSRPSSFRDIGQEAVHRTIHSTPGAGFSVEPYRIKVVEPIPITTREQREAALKRVHYNLFDLRAEEVTIDLLSDSGTGAISAAQLAAGMEGDESYAGSRSFYRFHETVTELTGYAHILPAHQGRAAERILFTTLLEPGGIVVANTHFDTTRANVELSGCQAHDLPCPEAKDLDSEQPFKGNIDLEALRGILEGPDGSRVRVVIMTITNNGGGGQPVSMENLKQTAELCRRHGVPMILDAARFAENAWLVTRHEAAYKGHTPRQVAEEAFRLADGCVMSAKKDGIVHIGGFIGLNDGELAEKCERLLIATEGFATYGGLAGRDLDMMATGLLEVTEPAYLAERADIAAHLAGRVRAAGVDILEPPGLHALYLNAGRLLPHIPPHHYPGHALACRLYLEGGIRSAELGSLYLGEEDEDGNPIKSAPYELVRLALPRRVYTRSHYDHVGRTLEHIAKNAESVHGYRIVDQSPILRHFRAKLQPVTV
;
A
#
# COMPACT_ATOMS: atom_id res chain seq x y z
N MET A 1 -0.91 -16.19 36.64
CA MET A 1 -0.12 -17.40 36.31
C MET A 1 1.29 -16.97 35.90
N SER A 2 2.13 -16.56 36.85
CA SER A 2 3.40 -15.85 36.60
C SER A 2 4.67 -16.65 36.94
N ALA A 3 4.69 -17.97 36.70
CA ALA A 3 5.86 -18.80 37.03
C ALA A 3 6.25 -19.84 35.96
N LEU A 4 5.59 -19.87 34.80
CA LEU A 4 5.93 -20.79 33.70
C LEU A 4 6.61 -20.09 32.49
N GLY A 5 6.74 -18.76 32.53
CA GLY A 5 7.23 -17.96 31.40
C GLY A 5 8.73 -17.59 31.41
N SER A 6 9.44 -17.77 32.53
CA SER A 6 10.87 -17.40 32.59
C SER A 6 11.80 -18.48 32.02
N GLY A 7 11.53 -19.76 32.28
CA GLY A 7 12.40 -20.86 31.83
C GLY A 7 12.35 -21.15 30.32
N ALA A 8 11.22 -20.86 29.65
CA ALA A 8 11.10 -21.03 28.19
C ALA A 8 11.74 -19.88 27.40
N ARG A 9 11.91 -18.71 28.03
CA ARG A 9 12.52 -17.53 27.40
C ARG A 9 14.05 -17.56 27.53
N GLU A 10 14.58 -18.01 28.66
CA GLU A 10 16.03 -18.25 28.85
C GLU A 10 16.58 -19.38 27.96
N ALA A 11 15.76 -20.37 27.56
CA ALA A 11 16.19 -21.47 26.69
C ALA A 11 16.34 -21.10 25.20
N ARG A 12 15.60 -20.07 24.72
CA ARG A 12 15.67 -19.60 23.33
C ARG A 12 16.83 -18.64 23.06
N GLU A 13 17.48 -18.10 24.10
CA GLU A 13 18.56 -17.11 23.96
C GLU A 13 19.89 -17.69 23.41
N THR A 14 20.00 -19.01 23.23
CA THR A 14 21.22 -19.67 22.70
C THR A 14 20.97 -20.70 21.59
N GLU A 15 19.73 -20.91 21.15
CA GLU A 15 19.41 -21.92 20.13
C GLU A 15 19.60 -21.34 18.72
N THR A 16 20.30 -22.08 17.84
CA THR A 16 20.48 -21.69 16.44
C THR A 16 19.36 -22.25 15.57
N LEU A 17 19.11 -21.61 14.42
CA LEU A 17 18.13 -22.10 13.43
C LEU A 17 18.39 -23.56 13.08
N GLY A 18 19.64 -23.92 12.80
CA GLY A 18 20.05 -25.27 12.44
C GLY A 18 19.77 -26.29 13.55
N ALA A 19 20.05 -25.94 14.80
CA ALA A 19 19.78 -26.80 15.95
C ALA A 19 18.28 -27.08 16.10
N LEU A 20 17.44 -26.05 16.01
CA LEU A 20 15.99 -26.17 16.11
C LEU A 20 15.42 -27.07 15.01
N VAL A 21 15.65 -26.73 13.74
CA VAL A 21 15.02 -27.45 12.61
C VAL A 21 15.55 -28.87 12.48
N THR A 22 16.80 -29.13 12.85
CA THR A 22 17.37 -30.48 12.91
C THR A 22 16.70 -31.30 14.02
N GLY A 23 16.54 -30.73 15.22
CA GLY A 23 15.86 -31.39 16.32
C GLY A 23 14.41 -31.74 15.98
N GLN A 24 13.69 -30.81 15.35
CA GLN A 24 12.33 -31.03 14.86
C GLN A 24 12.29 -32.14 13.81
N LEU A 25 13.18 -32.12 12.82
CA LEU A 25 13.24 -33.12 11.76
C LEU A 25 13.50 -34.53 12.31
N LEU A 26 14.47 -34.68 13.23
CA LEU A 26 14.79 -35.98 13.84
C LEU A 26 13.57 -36.58 14.56
N ARG A 27 12.85 -35.76 15.33
CA ARG A 27 11.64 -36.20 16.03
C ARG A 27 10.50 -36.52 15.06
N LEU A 28 10.34 -35.77 13.97
CA LEU A 28 9.37 -36.06 12.92
C LEU A 28 9.67 -37.38 12.19
N CYS A 29 10.94 -37.64 11.87
CA CYS A 29 11.39 -38.92 11.31
C CYS A 29 11.08 -40.08 12.25
N GLN A 30 11.32 -39.93 13.56
CA GLN A 30 10.97 -40.92 14.56
C GLN A 30 9.45 -41.19 14.63
N VAL A 31 8.63 -40.14 14.61
CA VAL A 31 7.15 -40.27 14.59
C VAL A 31 6.67 -41.03 13.33
N SER A 32 7.39 -40.87 12.23
CA SER A 32 7.10 -41.50 10.93
C SER A 32 7.67 -42.91 10.79
N GLY A 33 8.43 -43.40 11.78
CA GLY A 33 9.03 -44.74 11.76
C GLY A 33 10.30 -44.87 10.91
N LEU A 34 10.99 -43.76 10.61
CA LEU A 34 12.30 -43.83 9.96
C LEU A 34 13.39 -44.23 10.96
N GLU A 35 14.33 -45.03 10.49
CA GLU A 35 15.50 -45.43 11.27
C GLU A 35 16.36 -44.21 11.65
N ARG A 36 17.03 -44.32 12.80
CA ARG A 36 17.84 -43.22 13.33
C ARG A 36 18.94 -42.78 12.36
N ASP A 37 19.60 -43.73 11.71
CA ASP A 37 20.70 -43.45 10.77
C ASP A 37 20.22 -42.68 9.54
N ASP A 38 19.02 -43.01 9.04
CA ASP A 38 18.37 -42.28 7.95
C ASP A 38 18.02 -40.85 8.40
N ALA A 39 17.41 -40.71 9.57
CA ALA A 39 17.04 -39.42 10.14
C ALA A 39 18.27 -38.50 10.34
N GLU A 40 19.38 -39.04 10.88
CA GLU A 40 20.63 -38.30 11.05
C GLU A 40 21.27 -37.93 9.70
N SER A 41 21.12 -38.76 8.66
CA SER A 41 21.54 -38.41 7.31
C SER A 41 20.75 -37.22 6.77
N TYR A 42 19.42 -37.24 6.91
CA TYR A 42 18.55 -36.14 6.47
C TYR A 42 18.77 -34.84 7.24
N ALA A 43 19.03 -34.91 8.54
CA ALA A 43 19.45 -33.77 9.34
C ALA A 43 20.70 -33.09 8.79
N ARG A 44 21.76 -33.87 8.49
CA ARG A 44 22.99 -33.33 7.88
C ARG A 44 22.71 -32.71 6.51
N ILE A 45 21.87 -33.34 5.69
CA ILE A 45 21.49 -32.81 4.38
C ILE A 45 20.77 -31.47 4.52
N LEU A 46 19.85 -31.33 5.48
CA LEU A 46 19.14 -30.08 5.74
C LEU A 46 20.12 -28.97 6.11
N THR A 47 21.04 -29.22 7.05
CA THR A 47 22.02 -28.21 7.46
C THR A 47 23.00 -27.86 6.34
N ASP A 48 23.52 -28.85 5.61
CA ASP A 48 24.43 -28.64 4.48
C ASP A 48 23.77 -27.82 3.36
N SER A 49 22.46 -27.99 3.17
CA SER A 49 21.71 -27.30 2.11
C SER A 49 21.39 -25.84 2.46
N LEU A 50 21.19 -25.53 3.75
CA LEU A 50 20.98 -24.17 4.24
C LEU A 50 22.30 -23.41 4.42
N GLY A 51 23.41 -24.12 4.63
CA GLY A 51 24.74 -23.53 4.74
C GLY A 51 24.87 -22.64 5.99
N ALA A 52 25.56 -21.50 5.86
CA ALA A 52 25.96 -20.67 7.02
C ALA A 52 24.79 -20.15 7.87
N VAL A 53 23.57 -20.12 7.33
CA VAL A 53 22.41 -19.63 8.09
C VAL A 53 21.97 -20.58 9.21
N THR A 54 22.42 -21.83 9.21
CA THR A 54 22.15 -22.79 10.29
C THR A 54 22.73 -22.33 11.62
N GLU A 55 23.82 -21.57 11.59
CA GLU A 55 24.49 -21.05 12.78
C GLU A 55 23.85 -19.76 13.32
N ARG A 56 22.82 -19.24 12.64
CA ARG A 56 22.18 -18.00 13.04
C ARG A 56 21.41 -18.19 14.36
N PRO A 57 21.65 -17.35 15.38
CA PRO A 57 20.87 -17.36 16.62
C PRO A 57 19.40 -17.00 16.37
N LEU A 58 18.47 -17.69 17.05
CA LEU A 58 17.02 -17.45 16.94
C LEU A 58 16.53 -16.27 17.80
N ASP A 59 17.37 -15.72 18.67
CA ASP A 59 17.10 -14.47 19.38
C ASP A 59 17.26 -13.23 18.47
N GLN A 60 17.89 -13.40 17.30
CA GLN A 60 17.96 -12.39 16.26
C GLN A 60 16.79 -12.51 15.29
N PRO A 61 16.28 -11.38 14.74
CA PRO A 61 15.25 -11.43 13.71
C PRO A 61 15.75 -12.17 12.47
N SER A 62 14.81 -12.66 11.65
CA SER A 62 15.10 -13.28 10.35
C SER A 62 16.01 -12.36 9.50
N SER A 63 17.00 -12.94 8.81
CA SER A 63 17.98 -12.15 8.04
C SER A 63 17.44 -11.67 6.69
N SER A 64 16.40 -12.33 6.19
CA SER A 64 15.73 -12.05 4.92
C SER A 64 14.28 -12.54 5.02
N PRO A 65 13.31 -11.92 4.32
CA PRO A 65 11.98 -12.50 4.19
C PRO A 65 12.06 -13.77 3.34
N SER A 66 11.84 -14.94 3.95
CA SER A 66 11.48 -16.16 3.21
C SER A 66 9.98 -16.20 3.05
N PHE A 67 9.48 -16.46 1.84
CA PHE A 67 8.04 -16.65 1.59
C PHE A 67 7.61 -18.11 1.72
N LEU A 68 8.54 -18.98 2.14
CA LEU A 68 8.31 -20.40 2.35
C LEU A 68 7.38 -20.64 3.55
N SER A 69 7.60 -19.90 4.64
CA SER A 69 6.75 -19.92 5.82
C SER A 69 6.25 -18.53 6.18
N ASP A 70 5.17 -18.48 6.94
CA ASP A 70 4.52 -17.24 7.37
C ASP A 70 5.35 -16.43 8.38
N ASP A 71 6.34 -17.05 9.04
CA ASP A 71 7.27 -16.45 10.00
C ASP A 71 8.66 -16.18 9.40
N ALA A 72 8.80 -16.23 8.08
CA ALA A 72 10.04 -16.04 7.34
C ALA A 72 11.16 -17.07 7.64
N THR A 73 10.81 -18.22 8.20
CA THR A 73 11.72 -19.35 8.36
C THR A 73 11.98 -20.04 7.02
N PRO A 74 13.24 -20.32 6.63
CA PRO A 74 13.54 -20.96 5.35
C PRO A 74 13.29 -22.48 5.33
N VAL A 75 12.48 -22.99 6.26
CA VAL A 75 12.19 -24.41 6.44
C VAL A 75 10.73 -24.61 6.86
N GLU A 76 10.01 -25.45 6.12
CA GLU A 76 8.66 -25.92 6.47
C GLU A 76 8.63 -27.45 6.32
N PHE A 77 7.96 -28.11 7.26
CA PHE A 77 7.77 -29.56 7.21
C PHE A 77 6.43 -29.89 6.59
N SER A 78 6.29 -31.11 6.08
CA SER A 78 4.96 -31.66 5.83
C SER A 78 4.94 -33.16 6.06
N LEU A 79 3.76 -33.68 6.36
CA LEU A 79 3.55 -35.10 6.61
C LEU A 79 2.50 -35.62 5.65
N SER A 80 2.90 -36.56 4.79
CA SER A 80 2.04 -37.16 3.77
C SER A 80 1.50 -38.48 4.29
N PHE A 81 0.19 -38.60 4.37
CA PHE A 81 -0.53 -39.78 4.86
C PHE A 81 -1.07 -40.57 3.67
N PRO A 82 -0.37 -41.63 3.22
CA PRO A 82 -0.98 -42.63 2.36
C PRO A 82 -2.00 -43.47 3.16
N PRO A 83 -3.00 -44.06 2.50
CA PRO A 83 -3.81 -45.08 3.15
C PRO A 83 -2.96 -46.33 3.43
N ASP A 84 -3.22 -46.96 4.57
CA ASP A 84 -2.62 -48.25 4.98
C ASP A 84 -1.08 -48.31 5.05
N ALA A 85 -0.39 -47.16 5.10
CA ALA A 85 1.06 -47.10 5.25
C ALA A 85 1.49 -45.97 6.23
N PRO A 86 2.68 -46.08 6.84
CA PRO A 86 3.22 -45.01 7.68
C PRO A 86 3.31 -43.69 6.92
N PRO A 87 3.10 -42.54 7.59
CA PRO A 87 3.21 -41.27 6.90
C PRO A 87 4.65 -40.96 6.52
N THR A 88 4.81 -40.25 5.41
CA THR A 88 6.12 -39.87 4.87
C THR A 88 6.43 -38.43 5.24
N PRO A 89 7.50 -38.16 6.02
CA PRO A 89 7.90 -36.81 6.36
C PRO A 89 8.59 -36.18 5.14
N ARG A 90 8.35 -34.88 4.97
CA ARG A 90 8.99 -34.06 3.94
C ARG A 90 9.48 -32.76 4.55
N VAL A 91 10.54 -32.21 3.97
CA VAL A 91 11.05 -30.88 4.30
C VAL A 91 11.15 -30.05 3.03
N LEU A 92 10.58 -28.85 3.07
CA LEU A 92 10.76 -27.81 2.06
C LEU A 92 11.76 -26.80 2.63
N LEU A 93 12.78 -26.46 1.85
CA LEU A 93 13.81 -25.51 2.27
C LEU A 93 14.17 -24.50 1.18
N GLU A 94 14.66 -23.34 1.60
CA GLU A 94 15.20 -22.28 0.74
C GLU A 94 16.72 -22.15 0.93
N PRO A 95 17.54 -22.79 0.06
CA PRO A 95 19.01 -22.76 0.19
C PRO A 95 19.62 -21.36 0.06
N GLY A 96 18.99 -20.48 -0.71
CA GLY A 96 19.45 -19.12 -0.96
C GLY A 96 19.05 -18.12 0.13
N TYR A 97 18.52 -18.60 1.26
CA TYR A 97 18.09 -17.74 2.35
C TYR A 97 19.26 -16.90 2.91
N GLY A 98 19.03 -15.59 3.05
CA GLY A 98 20.04 -14.63 3.47
C GLY A 98 20.94 -14.11 2.35
N ALA A 99 20.72 -14.51 1.10
CA ALA A 99 21.37 -13.89 -0.07
C ALA A 99 20.94 -12.43 -0.25
N GLU A 100 21.79 -11.60 -0.85
CA GLU A 100 21.53 -10.16 -1.02
C GLU A 100 20.38 -9.87 -2.00
N ASN A 101 20.15 -10.78 -2.96
CA ASN A 101 19.13 -10.65 -3.98
C ASN A 101 18.70 -12.02 -4.54
N LEU A 102 17.59 -12.04 -5.28
CA LEU A 102 17.03 -13.27 -5.86
C LEU A 102 17.98 -13.96 -6.86
N ALA A 103 18.86 -13.22 -7.55
CA ALA A 103 19.82 -13.83 -8.47
C ALA A 103 20.88 -14.65 -7.72
N GLU A 104 21.38 -14.14 -6.60
CA GLU A 104 22.29 -14.88 -5.73
C GLU A 104 21.57 -16.04 -5.01
N ASN A 105 20.33 -15.82 -4.55
CA ASN A 105 19.48 -16.87 -3.98
C ASN A 105 19.35 -18.05 -4.95
N GLY A 106 18.96 -17.78 -6.20
CA GLY A 106 18.82 -18.78 -7.26
C GLY A 106 20.14 -19.49 -7.58
N ARG A 107 21.25 -18.76 -7.68
CA ARG A 107 22.59 -19.35 -7.89
C ARG A 107 22.97 -20.32 -6.76
N THR A 108 22.67 -19.98 -5.52
CA THR A 108 22.91 -20.87 -4.37
C THR A 108 22.00 -22.09 -4.42
N GLY A 109 20.71 -21.91 -4.71
CA GLY A 109 19.76 -23.00 -4.93
C GLY A 109 20.22 -24.00 -6.00
N LEU A 110 20.60 -23.51 -7.19
CA LEU A 110 21.12 -24.33 -8.28
C LEU A 110 22.39 -25.10 -7.88
N ARG A 111 23.30 -24.47 -7.12
CA ARG A 111 24.52 -25.12 -6.63
C ARG A 111 24.20 -26.29 -5.71
N VAL A 112 23.21 -26.12 -4.81
CA VAL A 112 22.76 -27.16 -3.88
C VAL A 112 22.09 -28.31 -4.62
N VAL A 113 21.16 -28.03 -5.55
CA VAL A 113 20.52 -29.07 -6.38
C VAL A 113 21.56 -29.87 -7.18
N ARG A 114 22.51 -29.20 -7.83
CA ARG A 114 23.59 -29.87 -8.58
C ARG A 114 24.53 -30.66 -7.68
N SER A 115 24.70 -30.25 -6.42
CA SER A 115 25.45 -31.02 -5.42
C SER A 115 24.73 -32.31 -5.03
N MET A 116 23.41 -32.22 -4.78
CA MET A 116 22.56 -33.39 -4.53
C MET A 116 22.55 -34.35 -5.73
N ALA A 117 22.46 -33.83 -6.95
CA ALA A 117 22.50 -34.61 -8.20
C ALA A 117 23.79 -35.42 -8.31
N ARG A 118 24.95 -34.80 -8.05
CA ARG A 118 26.25 -35.51 -8.02
C ARG A 118 26.32 -36.53 -6.89
N ARG A 119 25.77 -36.22 -5.71
CA ARG A 119 25.82 -37.09 -4.53
C ARG A 119 25.01 -38.38 -4.73
N TRP A 120 23.85 -38.30 -5.38
CA TRP A 120 22.93 -39.44 -5.53
C TRP A 120 22.76 -39.93 -6.96
N GLY A 121 23.44 -39.32 -7.94
CA GLY A 121 23.48 -39.81 -9.33
C GLY A 121 22.19 -39.60 -10.12
N PHE A 122 21.41 -38.54 -9.84
CA PHE A 122 20.22 -38.19 -10.63
C PHE A 122 20.50 -37.06 -11.63
N ALA A 123 19.69 -36.96 -12.68
CA ALA A 123 19.85 -35.97 -13.75
C ALA A 123 19.16 -34.63 -13.44
N THR A 124 19.76 -33.53 -13.89
CA THR A 124 19.17 -32.18 -13.78
C THR A 124 18.61 -31.66 -15.10
N ASP A 125 18.54 -32.50 -16.14
CA ASP A 125 18.21 -32.09 -17.51
C ASP A 125 16.93 -31.25 -17.61
N GLN A 126 15.86 -31.64 -16.90
CA GLN A 126 14.61 -30.87 -16.88
C GLN A 126 14.81 -29.45 -16.34
N LEU A 127 15.64 -29.28 -15.30
CA LEU A 127 15.94 -27.97 -14.73
C LEU A 127 16.85 -27.16 -15.66
N ASP A 128 17.87 -27.80 -16.24
CA ASP A 128 18.82 -27.14 -17.13
C ASP A 128 18.13 -26.63 -18.42
N ILE A 129 17.10 -27.32 -18.92
CA ILE A 129 16.29 -26.92 -20.10
C ILE A 129 15.53 -25.60 -19.90
N VAL A 130 15.09 -25.32 -18.66
CA VAL A 130 14.25 -24.17 -18.34
C VAL A 130 14.99 -23.11 -17.50
N GLU A 131 16.28 -23.28 -17.23
CA GLU A 131 17.04 -22.45 -16.30
C GLU A 131 16.96 -20.96 -16.67
N ASP A 132 17.09 -20.60 -17.95
CA ASP A 132 17.03 -19.21 -18.43
C ASP A 132 15.66 -18.54 -18.20
N LEU A 133 14.58 -19.33 -18.14
CA LEU A 133 13.23 -18.83 -17.89
C LEU A 133 13.03 -18.42 -16.44
N PHE A 134 13.63 -19.17 -15.51
CA PHE A 134 13.39 -19.03 -14.07
C PHE A 134 14.55 -18.33 -13.34
N PHE A 135 15.73 -18.24 -13.97
CA PHE A 135 16.92 -17.56 -13.43
C PHE A 135 17.46 -16.51 -14.41
N PRO A 136 16.65 -15.52 -14.83
CA PRO A 136 17.15 -14.41 -15.63
C PRO A 136 18.18 -13.57 -14.83
N PRO A 137 18.95 -12.68 -15.48
CA PRO A 137 19.95 -11.86 -14.81
C PRO A 137 19.42 -10.99 -13.65
N ASP A 138 18.15 -10.54 -13.75
CA ASP A 138 17.44 -9.76 -12.73
C ASP A 138 16.07 -10.42 -12.41
N PRO A 139 16.05 -11.49 -11.60
CA PRO A 139 14.83 -12.24 -11.30
C PRO A 139 13.90 -11.45 -10.36
N GLN A 140 12.60 -11.48 -10.67
CA GLN A 140 11.53 -10.82 -9.92
C GLN A 140 10.66 -11.82 -9.15
N GLY A 141 9.83 -11.34 -8.23
CA GLY A 141 8.84 -12.15 -7.50
C GLY A 141 9.26 -12.48 -6.06
N LEU A 142 8.69 -13.54 -5.49
CA LEU A 142 8.79 -13.86 -4.06
C LEU A 142 9.79 -14.98 -3.72
N LEU A 143 10.24 -15.74 -4.71
CA LEU A 143 11.26 -16.77 -4.54
C LEU A 143 12.12 -16.90 -5.80
N ALA A 144 13.28 -17.54 -5.68
CA ALA A 144 14.05 -18.00 -6.84
C ALA A 144 13.96 -19.53 -6.98
N LEU A 145 14.36 -20.28 -5.95
CA LEU A 145 14.30 -21.75 -5.94
C LEU A 145 14.08 -22.29 -4.53
N TRP A 146 13.09 -23.16 -4.37
CA TRP A 146 12.94 -23.99 -3.16
C TRP A 146 13.18 -25.46 -3.48
N ILE A 147 13.67 -26.22 -2.49
CA ILE A 147 13.91 -27.66 -2.60
C ILE A 147 13.01 -28.39 -1.62
N ALA A 148 12.18 -29.31 -2.11
CA ALA A 148 11.49 -30.28 -1.28
C ALA A 148 12.20 -31.64 -1.31
N LEU A 149 12.37 -32.22 -0.13
CA LEU A 149 12.91 -33.56 0.09
C LEU A 149 11.81 -34.44 0.67
N GLU A 150 11.46 -35.53 -0.03
CA GLU A 150 10.62 -36.60 0.52
C GLU A 150 11.50 -37.68 1.14
N LEU A 151 11.32 -37.93 2.43
CA LEU A 151 12.25 -38.71 3.24
C LEU A 151 11.72 -40.14 3.39
N GLY A 152 12.49 -41.09 2.87
CA GLY A 152 12.17 -42.52 2.95
C GLY A 152 13.30 -43.33 3.59
N PRO A 153 13.10 -44.64 3.77
CA PRO A 153 14.17 -45.54 4.20
C PRO A 153 15.34 -45.56 3.21
N GLY A 154 16.57 -45.72 3.71
CA GLY A 154 17.77 -45.90 2.88
C GLY A 154 18.59 -44.64 2.61
N GLY A 155 18.28 -43.52 3.29
CA GLY A 155 19.15 -42.35 3.37
C GLY A 155 19.28 -41.51 2.09
N VAL A 156 18.44 -41.75 1.08
CA VAL A 156 18.38 -40.99 -0.17
C VAL A 156 16.98 -40.39 -0.33
N PRO A 157 16.83 -39.05 -0.29
CA PRO A 157 15.52 -38.43 -0.42
C PRO A 157 15.11 -38.32 -1.89
N LYS A 158 13.79 -38.31 -2.15
CA LYS A 158 13.32 -37.86 -3.47
C LYS A 158 13.35 -36.34 -3.52
N VAL A 159 13.96 -35.80 -4.56
CA VAL A 159 14.20 -34.36 -4.72
C VAL A 159 13.18 -33.76 -5.68
N LYS A 160 12.58 -32.64 -5.28
CA LYS A 160 11.74 -31.78 -6.11
C LYS A 160 12.18 -30.33 -5.94
N VAL A 161 12.15 -29.56 -7.02
CA VAL A 161 12.41 -28.11 -6.98
C VAL A 161 11.16 -27.32 -7.31
N TYR A 162 10.97 -26.17 -6.69
CA TYR A 162 9.94 -25.18 -7.02
C TYR A 162 10.60 -23.95 -7.62
N LEU A 163 10.03 -23.48 -8.73
CA LEU A 163 10.51 -22.37 -9.54
C LEU A 163 9.42 -21.31 -9.61
N ASN A 164 9.84 -20.05 -9.78
CA ASN A 164 8.97 -18.88 -9.80
C ASN A 164 8.55 -18.49 -11.23
N PRO A 165 7.29 -18.73 -11.65
CA PRO A 165 6.87 -18.38 -13.01
C PRO A 165 6.86 -16.87 -13.29
N ALA A 166 6.86 -16.03 -12.26
CA ALA A 166 6.97 -14.58 -12.37
C ALA A 166 8.42 -14.06 -12.40
N ALA A 167 9.43 -14.94 -12.49
CA ALA A 167 10.85 -14.55 -12.50
C ALA A 167 11.21 -13.48 -13.53
N ARG A 168 10.50 -13.43 -14.67
CA ARG A 168 10.68 -12.44 -15.75
C ARG A 168 9.65 -11.30 -15.75
N GLY A 169 8.83 -11.20 -14.71
CA GLY A 169 7.71 -10.26 -14.58
C GLY A 169 6.39 -10.99 -14.29
N ALA A 170 5.54 -10.40 -13.46
CA ALA A 170 4.24 -10.98 -13.07
C ALA A 170 3.25 -11.09 -14.24
N ASP A 171 3.32 -10.15 -15.18
CA ASP A 171 2.57 -10.12 -16.45
C ASP A 171 2.98 -11.26 -17.41
N ARG A 172 4.19 -11.79 -17.26
CA ARG A 172 4.74 -12.87 -18.11
C ARG A 172 4.62 -14.26 -17.50
N CYS A 173 3.85 -14.38 -16.42
CA CYS A 173 3.71 -15.61 -15.64
C CYS A 173 3.17 -16.77 -16.51
N ALA A 174 2.02 -16.57 -17.16
CA ALA A 174 1.41 -17.57 -18.03
C ALA A 174 2.28 -17.92 -19.25
N GLU A 175 2.95 -16.92 -19.84
CA GLU A 175 3.91 -17.11 -20.95
C GLU A 175 5.09 -17.99 -20.50
N THR A 176 5.63 -17.74 -19.31
CA THR A 176 6.75 -18.49 -18.75
C THR A 176 6.37 -19.94 -18.45
N VAL A 177 5.18 -20.18 -17.90
CA VAL A 177 4.66 -21.55 -17.72
C VAL A 177 4.47 -22.25 -19.06
N ARG A 178 3.89 -21.57 -20.06
CA ARG A 178 3.69 -22.14 -21.40
C ARG A 178 5.02 -22.59 -22.03
N GLU A 179 5.97 -21.67 -22.09
CA GLU A 179 7.30 -21.91 -22.66
C GLU A 179 8.04 -23.03 -21.91
N ALA A 180 7.96 -23.05 -20.58
CA ALA A 180 8.55 -24.13 -19.79
C ALA A 180 7.91 -25.49 -20.11
N LEU A 181 6.59 -25.57 -20.19
CA LEU A 181 5.88 -26.79 -20.57
C LEU A 181 6.24 -27.23 -21.99
N ASP A 182 6.31 -26.31 -22.95
CA ASP A 182 6.71 -26.59 -24.33
C ASP A 182 8.12 -27.21 -24.40
N ARG A 183 9.09 -26.58 -23.73
CA ARG A 183 10.48 -27.07 -23.68
C ARG A 183 10.63 -28.43 -22.99
N LEU A 184 9.76 -28.70 -22.02
CA LEU A 184 9.72 -29.97 -21.29
C LEU A 184 8.90 -31.06 -22.02
N GLY A 185 8.36 -30.77 -23.21
CA GLY A 185 7.63 -31.74 -24.03
C GLY A 185 6.14 -31.86 -23.68
N HIS A 186 5.55 -30.84 -23.08
CA HIS A 186 4.17 -30.78 -22.58
C HIS A 186 3.34 -29.65 -23.22
N GLY A 187 3.54 -29.35 -24.51
CA GLY A 187 2.96 -28.14 -25.14
C GLY A 187 1.43 -28.04 -25.25
N GLY A 188 0.69 -29.08 -24.86
CA GLY A 188 -0.78 -29.02 -24.71
C GLY A 188 -1.26 -28.96 -23.24
N ALA A 189 -0.35 -28.99 -22.27
CA ALA A 189 -0.69 -29.12 -20.86
C ALA A 189 -1.33 -27.87 -20.27
N LEU A 190 -0.93 -26.67 -20.71
CA LEU A 190 -1.49 -25.42 -20.20
C LEU A 190 -2.97 -25.28 -20.57
N ASP A 191 -3.35 -25.67 -21.78
CA ASP A 191 -4.73 -25.60 -22.28
C ASP A 191 -5.66 -26.60 -21.56
N ALA A 192 -5.09 -27.63 -20.93
CA ALA A 192 -5.82 -28.60 -20.13
C ALA A 192 -6.07 -28.14 -18.68
N LEU A 193 -5.46 -27.03 -18.25
CA LEU A 193 -5.64 -26.49 -16.89
C LEU A 193 -6.98 -25.77 -16.76
N PRO A 194 -7.62 -25.80 -15.56
CA PRO A 194 -8.78 -24.95 -15.31
C PRO A 194 -8.39 -23.46 -15.30
N PRO A 195 -9.37 -22.55 -15.45
CA PRO A 195 -9.16 -21.13 -15.16
C PRO A 195 -8.55 -20.92 -13.77
N ALA A 196 -7.67 -19.94 -13.63
CA ALA A 196 -6.98 -19.62 -12.39
C ALA A 196 -6.62 -18.12 -12.35
N ASP A 197 -6.43 -17.59 -11.15
CA ASP A 197 -6.06 -16.18 -10.94
C ASP A 197 -4.54 -15.95 -11.06
N GLY A 198 -3.74 -17.02 -11.04
CA GLY A 198 -2.29 -16.94 -11.19
C GLY A 198 -1.58 -18.28 -11.09
N TYR A 199 -0.29 -18.28 -11.44
CA TYR A 199 0.58 -19.46 -11.41
C TYR A 199 1.71 -19.26 -10.39
N PRO A 200 1.46 -19.51 -9.09
CA PRO A 200 2.45 -19.21 -8.06
C PRO A 200 3.73 -20.05 -8.19
N PHE A 201 3.65 -21.29 -8.68
CA PHE A 201 4.80 -22.19 -8.76
C PHE A 201 4.76 -23.09 -10.00
N LEU A 202 5.94 -23.39 -10.54
CA LEU A 202 6.19 -24.57 -11.38
C LEU A 202 7.18 -25.47 -10.64
N ALA A 203 6.92 -26.76 -10.56
CA ALA A 203 7.80 -27.70 -9.86
C ALA A 203 8.23 -28.88 -10.72
N LEU A 204 9.47 -29.33 -10.50
CA LEU A 204 10.11 -30.43 -11.22
C LEU A 204 10.55 -31.51 -10.24
N ASP A 205 10.15 -32.75 -10.50
CA ASP A 205 10.64 -33.94 -9.81
C ASP A 205 11.98 -34.36 -10.48
N LEU A 206 13.12 -34.25 -9.78
CA LEU A 206 14.48 -34.46 -10.35
C LEU A 206 15.18 -35.74 -9.84
N GLY A 207 14.85 -36.21 -8.64
CA GLY A 207 15.46 -37.39 -8.01
C GLY A 207 14.89 -38.72 -8.50
N ASP A 208 15.03 -39.76 -7.67
CA ASP A 208 14.56 -41.12 -7.96
C ASP A 208 13.02 -41.25 -7.86
N TRP A 209 12.35 -40.77 -8.91
CA TRP A 209 10.91 -40.87 -9.09
C TRP A 209 10.61 -41.94 -10.15
N GLU A 210 9.69 -42.88 -9.85
CA GLU A 210 9.21 -43.89 -10.81
C GLU A 210 8.80 -43.27 -12.15
N THR A 211 8.20 -42.09 -12.09
CA THR A 211 7.89 -41.27 -13.26
C THR A 211 8.07 -39.80 -12.86
N PRO A 212 9.16 -39.15 -13.34
CA PRO A 212 9.36 -37.72 -13.12
C PRO A 212 8.18 -36.90 -13.66
N ARG A 213 7.81 -35.86 -12.92
CA ARG A 213 6.64 -35.02 -13.17
C ARG A 213 7.02 -33.56 -13.29
N VAL A 214 6.37 -32.88 -14.22
CA VAL A 214 6.24 -31.42 -14.22
C VAL A 214 4.92 -31.06 -13.55
N LYS A 215 4.94 -30.10 -12.63
CA LYS A 215 3.78 -29.71 -11.83
C LYS A 215 3.52 -28.22 -11.97
N VAL A 216 2.27 -27.86 -12.25
CA VAL A 216 1.83 -26.46 -12.35
C VAL A 216 0.88 -26.17 -11.19
N TYR A 217 1.21 -25.17 -10.38
CA TYR A 217 0.37 -24.69 -9.30
C TYR A 217 -0.47 -23.52 -9.77
N LEU A 218 -1.74 -23.50 -9.37
CA LEU A 218 -2.74 -22.50 -9.73
C LEU A 218 -3.34 -21.90 -8.46
N ALA A 219 -3.59 -20.60 -8.45
CA ALA A 219 -4.29 -19.91 -7.37
C ALA A 219 -5.77 -19.66 -7.72
N HIS A 220 -6.65 -19.87 -6.74
CA HIS A 220 -8.10 -19.69 -6.86
C HIS A 220 -8.64 -18.86 -5.68
N HIS A 221 -9.03 -17.62 -5.93
CA HIS A 221 -9.67 -16.71 -4.98
C HIS A 221 -11.18 -16.91 -4.97
N GLY A 222 -11.77 -16.89 -3.78
CA GLY A 222 -13.22 -17.00 -3.62
C GLY A 222 -13.78 -18.38 -3.99
N LEU A 223 -12.94 -19.42 -4.08
CA LEU A 223 -13.34 -20.75 -4.52
C LEU A 223 -14.44 -21.33 -3.62
N SER A 224 -15.53 -21.82 -4.22
CA SER A 224 -16.58 -22.57 -3.53
C SER A 224 -16.36 -24.08 -3.58
N ALA A 225 -17.05 -24.82 -2.70
CA ALA A 225 -16.99 -26.28 -2.69
C ALA A 225 -17.48 -26.88 -4.01
N ALA A 226 -18.58 -26.38 -4.58
CA ALA A 226 -19.11 -26.83 -5.87
C ALA A 226 -18.13 -26.56 -7.02
N GLU A 227 -17.49 -25.38 -7.04
CA GLU A 227 -16.51 -25.01 -8.08
C GLU A 227 -15.27 -25.93 -8.03
N ALA A 228 -14.85 -26.36 -6.83
CA ALA A 228 -13.68 -27.22 -6.65
C ALA A 228 -13.81 -28.61 -7.33
N GLY A 229 -15.03 -29.13 -7.45
CA GLY A 229 -15.29 -30.45 -8.07
C GLY A 229 -14.81 -30.51 -9.53
N GLY A 230 -14.97 -29.42 -10.28
CA GLY A 230 -14.58 -29.35 -11.70
C GLY A 230 -13.11 -29.02 -11.97
N LEU A 231 -12.30 -28.78 -10.92
CA LEU A 231 -10.93 -28.31 -11.09
C LEU A 231 -9.94 -29.42 -11.42
N SER A 232 -10.21 -30.69 -11.09
CA SER A 232 -9.21 -31.76 -11.12
C SER A 232 -8.56 -32.00 -12.50
N ARG A 233 -9.38 -31.98 -13.55
CA ARG A 233 -9.02 -32.25 -14.96
C ARG A 233 -8.32 -33.58 -15.24
N ILE A 234 -8.14 -34.45 -14.23
CA ILE A 234 -7.82 -35.87 -14.43
C ILE A 234 -9.07 -36.59 -14.95
N ASP A 235 -8.91 -37.72 -15.63
CA ASP A 235 -10.07 -38.56 -16.03
C ASP A 235 -10.90 -38.92 -14.79
N PRO A 236 -12.17 -38.47 -14.70
CA PRO A 236 -12.92 -38.48 -13.45
C PRO A 236 -13.32 -39.90 -13.04
N GLY A 237 -13.00 -40.27 -11.80
CA GLY A 237 -13.67 -41.36 -11.11
C GLY A 237 -15.10 -40.99 -10.71
N PRO A 238 -15.98 -41.98 -10.46
CA PRO A 238 -17.40 -41.75 -10.22
C PRO A 238 -17.70 -40.84 -9.00
N ASP A 239 -16.79 -40.77 -8.01
CA ASP A 239 -17.00 -40.05 -6.75
C ASP A 239 -15.97 -38.90 -6.53
N ASP A 240 -15.13 -38.61 -7.53
CA ASP A 240 -14.00 -37.67 -7.36
C ASP A 240 -14.46 -36.24 -7.12
N GLU A 241 -15.50 -35.78 -7.83
CA GLU A 241 -16.04 -34.44 -7.64
C GLU A 241 -16.57 -34.27 -6.22
N GLU A 242 -17.47 -35.16 -5.78
CA GLU A 242 -18.06 -35.12 -4.44
C GLU A 242 -17.00 -35.17 -3.35
N THR A 243 -15.97 -36.00 -3.52
CA THR A 243 -14.83 -36.10 -2.60
C THR A 243 -14.09 -34.76 -2.46
N LEU A 244 -13.85 -34.05 -3.57
CA LEU A 244 -13.19 -32.74 -3.55
C LEU A 244 -14.07 -31.66 -2.88
N GLN A 245 -15.38 -31.68 -3.15
CA GLN A 245 -16.30 -30.75 -2.50
C GLN A 245 -16.38 -30.99 -0.99
N GLU A 246 -16.50 -32.25 -0.57
CA GLU A 246 -16.53 -32.65 0.83
C GLU A 246 -15.24 -32.25 1.55
N PHE A 247 -14.08 -32.54 0.95
CA PHE A 247 -12.79 -32.12 1.49
C PHE A 247 -12.73 -30.62 1.71
N LEU A 248 -13.17 -29.82 0.73
CA LEU A 248 -13.14 -28.38 0.82
C LEU A 248 -14.06 -27.86 1.95
N ARG A 249 -15.28 -28.42 2.08
CA ARG A 249 -16.21 -28.07 3.18
C ARG A 249 -15.64 -28.41 4.55
N LEU A 250 -15.03 -29.60 4.68
CA LEU A 250 -14.50 -30.10 5.93
C LEU A 250 -13.30 -29.26 6.42
N VAL A 251 -12.39 -28.90 5.52
CA VAL A 251 -11.25 -28.02 5.87
C VAL A 251 -11.69 -26.56 6.06
N GLY A 252 -12.69 -26.11 5.31
CA GLY A 252 -13.28 -24.77 5.45
C GLY A 252 -14.11 -24.59 6.72
N GLY A 253 -14.61 -25.68 7.30
CA GLY A 253 -15.53 -25.63 8.44
C GLY A 253 -16.94 -25.19 8.05
N PHE A 254 -17.39 -25.59 6.85
CA PHE A 254 -18.66 -25.14 6.26
C PHE A 254 -19.84 -26.11 6.49
N ASP A 255 -19.66 -27.16 7.30
CA ASP A 255 -20.63 -28.24 7.50
C ASP A 255 -21.81 -27.90 8.45
N ASP A 256 -21.82 -26.73 9.09
CA ASP A 256 -22.82 -26.37 10.13
C ASP A 256 -24.20 -25.88 9.60
N GLY A 257 -24.53 -26.19 8.34
CA GLY A 257 -25.91 -26.35 7.85
C GLY A 257 -26.89 -25.17 7.99
N THR A 258 -26.46 -23.97 8.39
CA THR A 258 -27.34 -22.81 8.51
C THR A 258 -26.60 -21.53 8.08
N PRO A 259 -26.83 -21.01 6.87
CA PRO A 259 -26.28 -19.71 6.52
C PRO A 259 -26.93 -18.65 7.43
N PRO A 260 -26.14 -17.74 8.04
CA PRO A 260 -26.70 -16.58 8.73
C PRO A 260 -27.58 -15.80 7.75
N SER A 261 -28.74 -15.35 8.20
CA SER A 261 -29.76 -14.75 7.34
C SER A 261 -29.19 -13.60 6.51
N GLY A 262 -29.06 -13.81 5.19
CA GLY A 262 -28.57 -12.80 4.25
C GLY A 262 -27.22 -13.12 3.56
N ALA A 263 -26.51 -14.19 3.93
CA ALA A 263 -25.30 -14.63 3.23
C ALA A 263 -25.61 -15.43 1.94
N PRO A 264 -24.74 -15.39 0.90
CA PRO A 264 -24.87 -16.24 -0.28
C PRO A 264 -24.94 -17.73 0.09
N SER A 265 -25.64 -18.54 -0.72
CA SER A 265 -26.02 -19.91 -0.36
C SER A 265 -24.87 -20.93 -0.26
N GLU A 266 -23.64 -20.53 -0.52
CA GLU A 266 -22.46 -21.40 -0.50
C GLU A 266 -21.26 -20.65 0.10
N ALA A 267 -20.61 -21.26 1.08
CA ALA A 267 -19.42 -20.72 1.73
C ALA A 267 -18.20 -20.77 0.79
N ARG A 268 -17.34 -19.74 0.86
CA ARG A 268 -16.23 -19.50 -0.08
C ARG A 268 -14.91 -19.23 0.65
N PHE A 269 -13.80 -19.52 -0.01
CA PHE A 269 -12.45 -19.23 0.47
C PHE A 269 -11.98 -17.84 -0.01
N ASP A 270 -12.30 -16.80 0.75
CA ASP A 270 -12.13 -15.38 0.40
C ASP A 270 -10.89 -14.69 1.00
N GLN A 271 -10.15 -15.35 1.90
CA GLN A 271 -8.91 -14.84 2.48
C GLN A 271 -7.71 -15.25 1.62
N ARG A 272 -6.88 -16.20 2.08
CA ARG A 272 -5.76 -16.73 1.30
C ARG A 272 -6.30 -17.69 0.23
N PRO A 273 -5.85 -17.58 -1.05
CA PRO A 273 -6.37 -18.40 -2.12
C PRO A 273 -6.07 -19.88 -1.91
N VAL A 274 -7.03 -20.72 -2.31
CA VAL A 274 -6.85 -22.17 -2.42
C VAL A 274 -5.90 -22.43 -3.59
N LEU A 275 -4.96 -23.36 -3.44
CA LEU A 275 -4.06 -23.74 -4.53
C LEU A 275 -4.44 -25.09 -5.10
N THR A 276 -4.43 -25.22 -6.42
CA THR A 276 -4.42 -26.53 -7.07
C THR A 276 -3.06 -26.83 -7.68
N CYS A 277 -2.70 -28.10 -7.76
CA CYS A 277 -1.49 -28.57 -8.42
C CYS A 277 -1.85 -29.64 -9.43
N HIS A 278 -1.48 -29.43 -10.69
CA HIS A 278 -1.68 -30.37 -11.80
C HIS A 278 -0.34 -30.96 -12.21
N ALA A 279 -0.21 -32.29 -12.12
CA ALA A 279 1.01 -33.01 -12.45
C ALA A 279 0.91 -33.66 -13.83
N PHE A 280 2.00 -33.66 -14.59
CA PHE A 280 2.07 -34.20 -15.95
C PHE A 280 3.18 -35.24 -16.06
N THR A 281 2.86 -36.39 -16.66
CA THR A 281 3.78 -37.51 -16.94
C THR A 281 3.59 -37.92 -18.41
N GLY A 282 4.36 -37.36 -19.34
CA GLY A 282 4.28 -37.63 -20.79
C GLY A 282 3.51 -36.57 -21.61
N ALA A 283 3.49 -36.76 -22.94
CA ALA A 283 3.00 -35.78 -23.94
C ALA A 283 1.47 -35.76 -24.15
N ALA A 284 0.69 -36.47 -23.33
CA ALA A 284 -0.73 -36.71 -23.54
C ALA A 284 -1.64 -35.49 -23.28
N GLY A 285 -1.09 -34.33 -22.90
CA GLY A 285 -1.82 -33.07 -22.68
C GLY A 285 -2.66 -33.00 -21.40
N ALA A 286 -3.27 -34.10 -20.94
CA ALA A 286 -4.06 -34.15 -19.71
C ALA A 286 -3.18 -34.38 -18.45
N PRO A 287 -3.58 -33.85 -17.27
CA PRO A 287 -2.86 -34.09 -16.02
C PRO A 287 -3.00 -35.55 -15.56
N SER A 288 -1.92 -36.12 -15.04
CA SER A 288 -1.87 -37.46 -14.46
C SER A 288 -2.07 -37.49 -12.94
N GLY A 289 -2.00 -36.33 -12.29
CA GLY A 289 -2.29 -36.17 -10.87
C GLY A 289 -2.80 -34.78 -10.54
N PHE A 290 -3.59 -34.70 -9.47
CA PHE A 290 -4.20 -33.47 -8.97
C PHE A 290 -3.96 -33.35 -7.46
N THR A 291 -3.78 -32.14 -6.96
CA THR A 291 -3.77 -31.88 -5.51
C THR A 291 -4.46 -30.57 -5.22
N LEU A 292 -5.35 -30.58 -4.23
CA LEU A 292 -6.08 -29.41 -3.73
C LEU A 292 -5.50 -29.02 -2.38
N HIS A 293 -4.91 -27.84 -2.26
CA HIS A 293 -4.25 -27.31 -1.06
C HIS A 293 -5.09 -26.19 -0.44
N VAL A 294 -5.59 -26.41 0.77
CA VAL A 294 -6.40 -25.44 1.49
C VAL A 294 -5.56 -24.78 2.58
N PRO A 295 -5.39 -23.44 2.57
CA PRO A 295 -4.64 -22.70 3.59
C PRO A 295 -5.43 -22.61 4.91
N VAL A 296 -5.59 -23.73 5.60
CA VAL A 296 -6.47 -23.86 6.77
C VAL A 296 -6.23 -22.79 7.84
N ARG A 297 -4.98 -22.35 8.02
CA ARG A 297 -4.58 -21.32 8.99
C ARG A 297 -5.33 -19.99 8.86
N ASP A 298 -5.73 -19.61 7.66
CA ASP A 298 -6.46 -18.36 7.41
C ASP A 298 -7.97 -18.54 7.67
N TYR A 299 -8.45 -19.76 7.87
CA TYR A 299 -9.87 -20.08 8.04
C TYR A 299 -10.19 -20.67 9.42
N VAL A 300 -9.26 -20.57 10.37
CA VAL A 300 -9.40 -21.06 11.76
C VAL A 300 -9.04 -19.98 12.76
N ARG A 301 -9.53 -20.11 14.01
CA ARG A 301 -9.19 -19.15 15.07
C ARG A 301 -7.80 -19.40 15.64
N HIS A 302 -7.42 -20.66 15.74
CA HIS A 302 -6.15 -21.13 16.29
C HIS A 302 -5.87 -22.53 15.75
N ASP A 303 -4.64 -23.03 15.89
CA ASP A 303 -4.26 -24.35 15.38
C ASP A 303 -5.03 -25.50 16.03
N GLY A 304 -5.63 -25.31 17.21
CA GLY A 304 -6.57 -26.28 17.78
C GLY A 304 -7.77 -26.57 16.85
N ASP A 305 -8.34 -25.55 16.21
CA ASP A 305 -9.42 -25.72 15.23
C ASP A 305 -8.87 -26.37 13.94
N ALA A 306 -7.69 -25.94 13.47
CA ALA A 306 -7.04 -26.54 12.30
C ALA A 306 -6.76 -28.03 12.51
N LEU A 307 -6.33 -28.40 13.72
CA LEU A 307 -6.08 -29.79 14.10
C LEU A 307 -7.38 -30.60 14.11
N VAL A 308 -8.47 -30.06 14.63
CA VAL A 308 -9.79 -30.73 14.57
C VAL A 308 -10.18 -31.03 13.11
N ARG A 309 -10.03 -30.04 12.22
CA ARG A 309 -10.37 -30.20 10.80
C ARG A 309 -9.44 -31.18 10.09
N ALA A 310 -8.13 -31.09 10.31
CA ALA A 310 -7.15 -32.03 9.74
C ALA A 310 -7.38 -33.47 10.22
N ARG A 311 -7.70 -33.68 11.50
CA ARG A 311 -8.06 -35.00 12.05
C ARG A 311 -9.34 -35.54 11.41
N ALA A 312 -10.33 -34.69 11.18
CA ALA A 312 -11.58 -35.10 10.54
C ALA A 312 -11.32 -35.59 9.11
N VAL A 313 -10.51 -34.85 8.33
CA VAL A 313 -10.08 -35.26 6.98
C VAL A 313 -9.35 -36.59 7.02
N LEU A 314 -8.37 -36.76 7.91
CA LEU A 314 -7.61 -38.01 8.03
C LEU A 314 -8.54 -39.21 8.32
N ARG A 315 -9.46 -39.07 9.27
CA ARG A 315 -10.46 -40.11 9.57
C ARG A 315 -11.35 -40.43 8.37
N ARG A 316 -11.78 -39.39 7.65
CA ARG A 316 -12.66 -39.54 6.48
C ARG A 316 -12.01 -40.35 5.36
N HIS A 317 -10.68 -40.29 5.25
CA HIS A 317 -9.88 -41.06 4.29
C HIS A 317 -9.17 -42.28 4.91
N GLY A 318 -9.57 -42.74 6.09
CA GLY A 318 -9.07 -43.98 6.70
C GLY A 318 -7.66 -43.91 7.27
N MET A 319 -7.12 -42.71 7.52
CA MET A 319 -5.77 -42.50 8.04
C MET A 319 -5.80 -42.25 9.56
N ASP A 320 -4.77 -42.70 10.29
CA ASP A 320 -4.69 -42.52 11.75
C ASP A 320 -4.36 -41.06 12.12
N PRO A 321 -5.31 -40.29 12.69
CA PRO A 321 -5.05 -38.92 13.12
C PRO A 321 -4.07 -38.81 14.30
N ALA A 322 -3.86 -39.89 15.09
CA ALA A 322 -2.98 -39.83 16.25
C ALA A 322 -1.51 -39.63 15.87
N VAL A 323 -1.13 -39.97 14.63
CA VAL A 323 0.23 -39.71 14.14
C VAL A 323 0.45 -38.21 13.91
N LEU A 324 -0.57 -37.48 13.44
CA LEU A 324 -0.50 -36.02 13.30
C LEU A 324 -0.29 -35.36 14.67
N ASP A 325 -0.98 -35.84 15.71
CA ASP A 325 -0.84 -35.31 17.07
C ASP A 325 0.60 -35.45 17.59
N ARG A 326 1.18 -36.63 17.40
CA ARG A 326 2.59 -36.88 17.76
C ARG A 326 3.54 -36.04 16.92
N ALA A 327 3.24 -35.81 15.64
CA ALA A 327 4.05 -35.00 14.75
C ALA A 327 4.06 -33.52 15.18
N LEU A 328 2.91 -32.94 15.53
CA LEU A 328 2.85 -31.56 16.03
C LEU A 328 3.59 -31.42 17.36
N ALA A 329 3.43 -32.38 18.28
CA ALA A 329 4.18 -32.41 19.53
C ALA A 329 5.69 -32.61 19.33
N ALA A 330 6.11 -33.19 18.20
CA ALA A 330 7.50 -33.31 17.82
C ALA A 330 8.08 -31.98 17.30
N VAL A 331 7.25 -31.07 16.78
CA VAL A 331 7.70 -29.79 16.23
C VAL A 331 7.71 -28.69 17.28
N THR A 332 6.65 -28.60 18.09
CA THR A 332 6.48 -27.51 19.05
C THR A 332 5.91 -27.99 20.39
N SER A 333 6.29 -27.33 21.48
CA SER A 333 5.71 -27.53 22.81
C SER A 333 4.53 -26.58 23.08
N ARG A 334 4.27 -25.64 22.16
CA ARG A 334 3.15 -24.70 22.24
C ARG A 334 1.83 -25.46 22.18
N ARG A 335 0.84 -25.01 22.96
CA ARG A 335 -0.53 -25.55 22.82
C ARG A 335 -1.13 -25.04 21.50
N PRO A 336 -1.84 -25.89 20.73
CA PRO A 336 -2.45 -25.47 19.47
C PRO A 336 -3.37 -24.25 19.60
N GLU A 337 -3.96 -24.00 20.76
CA GLU A 337 -4.87 -22.87 21.02
C GLU A 337 -4.14 -21.53 21.25
N ASP A 338 -2.82 -21.56 21.54
CA ASP A 338 -2.04 -20.37 21.88
C ASP A 338 -1.56 -19.57 20.65
N GLY A 339 -2.00 -19.94 19.44
CA GLY A 339 -1.53 -19.36 18.19
C GLY A 339 -2.16 -20.01 16.96
N VAL A 340 -1.88 -19.46 15.78
CA VAL A 340 -2.36 -19.94 14.49
C VAL A 340 -1.21 -20.01 13.48
N GLY A 341 -1.24 -20.99 12.58
CA GLY A 341 -0.24 -21.12 11.51
C GLY A 341 0.74 -22.28 11.68
N LEU A 342 0.67 -23.04 12.77
CA LEU A 342 1.40 -24.30 12.91
C LEU A 342 0.96 -25.29 11.84
N ILE A 343 -0.34 -25.43 11.59
CA ILE A 343 -0.85 -26.22 10.44
C ILE A 343 -1.17 -25.24 9.31
N ALA A 344 -0.22 -25.05 8.40
CA ALA A 344 -0.32 -24.04 7.36
C ALA A 344 -1.37 -24.42 6.29
N TYR A 345 -1.25 -25.63 5.76
CA TYR A 345 -2.13 -26.16 4.72
C TYR A 345 -2.58 -27.58 5.07
N VAL A 346 -3.78 -27.94 4.64
CA VAL A 346 -4.21 -29.33 4.48
C VAL A 346 -4.45 -29.55 3.01
N ALA A 347 -3.89 -30.63 2.46
CA ALA A 347 -4.00 -30.94 1.05
C ALA A 347 -4.53 -32.36 0.80
N LEU A 348 -5.36 -32.51 -0.23
CA LEU A 348 -5.83 -33.80 -0.72
C LEU A 348 -5.24 -34.02 -2.10
N ALA A 349 -4.45 -35.09 -2.26
CA ALA A 349 -3.87 -35.45 -3.55
C ALA A 349 -4.54 -36.69 -4.11
N CYS A 350 -4.99 -36.57 -5.36
CA CYS A 350 -5.64 -37.61 -6.15
C CYS A 350 -4.72 -37.99 -7.32
N GLU A 351 -4.48 -39.27 -7.49
CA GLU A 351 -3.70 -39.82 -8.60
C GLU A 351 -4.50 -40.96 -9.24
N ARG A 352 -4.35 -41.10 -10.55
CA ARG A 352 -5.08 -42.13 -11.30
C ARG A 352 -4.81 -43.52 -10.74
N ASN A 353 -5.87 -44.29 -10.48
CA ASN A 353 -5.80 -45.66 -9.93
C ASN A 353 -5.04 -45.80 -8.59
N ARG A 354 -4.90 -44.70 -7.84
CA ARG A 354 -4.32 -44.72 -6.49
C ARG A 354 -5.32 -44.09 -5.53
N PRO A 355 -5.46 -44.64 -4.32
CA PRO A 355 -6.33 -44.03 -3.32
C PRO A 355 -5.79 -42.66 -2.90
N PRO A 356 -6.66 -41.72 -2.49
CA PRO A 356 -6.26 -40.37 -2.16
C PRO A 356 -5.33 -40.36 -0.94
N ARG A 357 -4.39 -39.41 -0.94
CA ARG A 357 -3.50 -39.15 0.21
C ARG A 357 -3.77 -37.77 0.77
N VAL A 358 -3.68 -37.64 2.09
CA VAL A 358 -3.80 -36.34 2.78
C VAL A 358 -2.41 -35.85 3.14
N THR A 359 -2.13 -34.56 3.03
CA THR A 359 -0.87 -33.96 3.48
C THR A 359 -1.15 -32.78 4.40
N THR A 360 -0.50 -32.72 5.55
CA THR A 360 -0.52 -31.56 6.44
C THR A 360 0.82 -30.84 6.40
N TYR A 361 0.79 -29.53 6.17
CA TYR A 361 1.98 -28.67 6.13
C TYR A 361 2.15 -28.04 7.50
N ILE A 362 3.36 -28.15 8.06
CA ILE A 362 3.66 -27.88 9.46
C ILE A 362 4.79 -26.84 9.53
N SER A 363 4.48 -25.68 10.08
CA SER A 363 5.47 -24.62 10.33
C SER A 363 6.51 -25.07 11.34
N SER A 364 7.75 -24.63 11.14
CA SER A 364 8.85 -24.82 12.11
C SER A 364 8.77 -23.85 13.31
N GLU A 365 7.99 -22.76 13.21
CA GLU A 365 7.81 -21.73 14.25
C GLU A 365 9.14 -21.18 14.81
N ALA A 366 10.15 -21.01 13.95
CA ALA A 366 11.49 -20.65 14.38
C ALA A 366 11.58 -19.19 14.84
N TYR A 367 10.89 -18.28 14.14
CA TYR A 367 10.98 -16.84 14.43
C TYR A 367 9.73 -16.28 15.10
N GLU A 368 8.54 -16.66 14.62
CA GLU A 368 7.28 -16.06 15.10
C GLU A 368 6.14 -17.08 15.13
N VAL A 369 5.24 -16.89 16.09
CA VAL A 369 3.95 -17.58 16.14
C VAL A 369 2.86 -16.52 16.08
N ARG A 370 1.96 -16.61 15.10
CA ARG A 370 0.85 -15.67 15.00
C ARG A 370 -0.13 -15.89 16.16
N PRO A 371 -0.61 -14.84 16.83
CA PRO A 371 -1.55 -14.97 17.93
C PRO A 371 -2.91 -15.53 17.45
N PRO A 372 -3.67 -16.19 18.34
CA PRO A 372 -4.99 -16.71 18.00
C PRO A 372 -5.99 -15.58 17.73
N VAL A 373 -6.93 -15.81 16.81
CA VAL A 373 -7.98 -14.86 16.43
C VAL A 373 -9.09 -14.87 17.49
N LEU A 374 -9.21 -13.77 18.24
CA LEU A 374 -10.25 -13.62 19.28
C LEU A 374 -11.64 -13.42 18.65
N SER A 375 -12.60 -14.27 19.05
CA SER A 375 -14.02 -14.11 18.71
C SER A 375 -14.57 -12.79 19.28
N ARG A 376 -15.35 -12.06 18.47
CA ARG A 376 -16.27 -11.04 19.02
C ARG A 376 -17.41 -11.84 19.67
N ASP A 377 -17.50 -11.81 20.99
CA ASP A 377 -18.55 -12.50 21.75
C ASP A 377 -19.95 -12.05 21.32
N THR A 378 -20.76 -13.00 20.88
CA THR A 378 -22.21 -12.90 20.82
C THR A 378 -22.79 -13.19 22.20
N GLY A 379 -23.39 -12.18 22.84
CA GLY A 379 -24.51 -12.35 23.77
C GLY A 379 -24.19 -12.56 25.25
N SER A 380 -24.00 -11.46 25.99
CA SER A 380 -24.42 -11.39 27.39
C SER A 380 -25.93 -11.19 27.45
N SER A 381 -26.61 -12.14 28.08
CA SER A 381 -28.04 -12.11 28.37
C SER A 381 -28.40 -10.98 29.34
N ARG A 382 -29.25 -10.06 28.88
CA ARG A 382 -30.18 -9.34 29.78
C ARG A 382 -31.61 -9.54 29.29
N SER A 383 -32.44 -9.90 30.26
CA SER A 383 -33.79 -10.41 30.16
C SER A 383 -34.83 -9.36 29.73
N ARG A 384 -35.73 -9.82 28.84
CA ARG A 384 -37.20 -9.67 28.79
C ARG A 384 -37.83 -8.27 28.96
N ASP A 385 -38.50 -7.82 27.89
CA ASP A 385 -39.96 -7.61 27.76
C ASP A 385 -40.21 -6.80 26.47
N SER A 386 -41.28 -6.88 25.67
CA SER A 386 -42.36 -7.85 25.44
C SER A 386 -43.22 -7.32 24.25
N GLY A 387 -42.98 -7.81 23.02
CA GLY A 387 -43.89 -7.84 21.83
C GLY A 387 -44.62 -6.57 21.32
N PRO A 388 -45.48 -6.68 20.27
CA PRO A 388 -45.60 -7.73 19.24
C PRO A 388 -45.47 -7.20 17.78
N SER A 389 -45.61 -8.15 16.85
CA SER A 389 -45.40 -8.12 15.40
C SER A 389 -46.30 -7.18 14.57
N THR A 390 -45.90 -6.93 13.30
CA THR A 390 -46.71 -7.23 12.10
C THR A 390 -45.97 -7.07 10.75
N SER A 391 -46.11 -8.10 9.89
CA SER A 391 -46.14 -8.17 8.40
C SER A 391 -45.30 -7.23 7.52
N ARG A 392 -44.32 -7.73 6.74
CA ARG A 392 -44.38 -8.44 5.42
C ARG A 392 -44.59 -7.56 4.17
N SER A 393 -43.66 -7.75 3.22
CA SER A 393 -43.83 -7.83 1.75
C SER A 393 -43.53 -6.59 0.88
N SER A 394 -42.40 -6.58 0.16
CA SER A 394 -42.34 -6.87 -1.30
C SER A 394 -40.91 -6.78 -1.89
N ARG A 395 -40.52 -7.79 -2.69
CA ARG A 395 -39.37 -7.88 -3.63
C ARG A 395 -39.75 -7.18 -4.98
N PRO A 396 -38.92 -7.09 -6.07
CA PRO A 396 -37.52 -7.52 -6.35
C PRO A 396 -36.63 -6.50 -7.15
N SER A 397 -35.41 -6.96 -7.56
CA SER A 397 -34.47 -6.49 -8.62
C SER A 397 -33.21 -5.75 -8.15
N SER A 398 -32.00 -5.91 -8.67
CA SER A 398 -31.34 -6.94 -9.50
C SER A 398 -29.83 -6.67 -9.47
N PHE A 399 -29.05 -7.72 -9.22
CA PHE A 399 -27.63 -7.98 -9.50
C PHE A 399 -26.77 -6.87 -10.13
N ARG A 400 -25.99 -6.19 -9.28
CA ARG A 400 -24.56 -5.82 -9.39
C ARG A 400 -24.13 -5.35 -8.00
N ASP A 401 -22.85 -5.48 -7.67
CA ASP A 401 -22.21 -5.09 -6.40
C ASP A 401 -22.48 -5.99 -5.19
N ILE A 402 -21.61 -6.98 -4.97
CA ILE A 402 -21.06 -7.25 -3.61
C ILE A 402 -19.63 -7.78 -3.79
N GLY A 403 -18.68 -6.86 -3.72
CA GLY A 403 -17.26 -7.12 -3.66
C GLY A 403 -16.60 -6.04 -2.82
N GLN A 404 -17.06 -5.84 -1.59
CA GLN A 404 -16.43 -5.03 -0.56
C GLN A 404 -17.24 -5.18 0.73
N GLU A 405 -16.69 -5.88 1.71
CA GLU A 405 -16.77 -5.56 3.15
C GLU A 405 -16.33 -6.79 3.97
N ALA A 406 -15.05 -6.84 4.34
CA ALA A 406 -14.62 -7.35 5.65
C ALA A 406 -13.09 -7.18 5.85
N VAL A 407 -12.58 -5.95 5.84
CA VAL A 407 -11.30 -5.65 6.51
C VAL A 407 -11.42 -4.37 7.29
N HIS A 408 -11.94 -4.47 8.51
CA HIS A 408 -11.69 -3.51 9.59
C HIS A 408 -11.62 -4.19 10.95
N ARG A 409 -10.41 -4.56 11.36
CA ARG A 409 -10.00 -4.46 12.76
C ARG A 409 -8.62 -3.83 12.88
N THR A 410 -8.66 -2.62 13.39
CA THR A 410 -7.62 -1.81 14.01
C THR A 410 -6.60 -2.63 14.80
N ILE A 411 -5.34 -2.61 14.36
CA ILE A 411 -4.18 -2.93 15.22
C ILE A 411 -3.69 -1.61 15.81
N HIS A 412 -3.85 -1.43 17.11
CA HIS A 412 -3.14 -0.39 17.85
C HIS A 412 -1.71 -0.89 18.11
N SER A 413 -0.71 -0.36 17.39
CA SER A 413 0.69 -0.53 17.73
C SER A 413 1.24 0.76 18.36
N THR A 414 1.81 0.61 19.56
CA THR A 414 2.76 1.55 20.16
C THR A 414 4.09 1.42 19.39
N PRO A 415 4.88 2.49 19.16
CA PRO A 415 5.94 2.48 18.14
C PRO A 415 7.13 1.61 18.56
N GLY A 416 7.18 0.40 17.99
CA GLY A 416 8.37 -0.44 17.91
C GLY A 416 9.02 -0.27 16.53
N ALA A 417 10.34 -0.15 16.49
CA ALA A 417 11.20 0.13 15.33
C ALA A 417 10.61 -0.30 13.97
N GLY A 418 10.09 0.68 13.21
CA GLY A 418 9.37 0.47 11.97
C GLY A 418 10.30 0.20 10.78
N PHE A 419 9.85 -0.68 9.90
CA PHE A 419 10.38 -0.88 8.56
C PHE A 419 10.39 0.49 7.82
N SER A 420 11.58 1.05 7.59
CA SER A 420 11.79 2.46 7.17
C SER A 420 12.45 2.52 5.79
N VAL A 421 11.77 1.98 4.78
CA VAL A 421 12.21 2.04 3.38
C VAL A 421 11.06 2.45 2.48
N GLU A 422 11.39 3.03 1.33
CA GLU A 422 10.41 3.37 0.31
C GLU A 422 9.64 2.12 -0.14
N PRO A 423 8.28 2.11 -0.12
CA PRO A 423 7.46 0.97 -0.54
C PRO A 423 7.39 0.86 -2.08
N TYR A 424 8.40 1.37 -2.75
CA TYR A 424 8.58 1.40 -4.19
C TYR A 424 10.08 1.40 -4.50
N ARG A 425 10.45 0.90 -5.67
CA ARG A 425 11.81 1.00 -6.21
C ARG A 425 11.84 1.97 -7.39
N ILE A 426 12.96 2.64 -7.56
CA ILE A 426 13.16 3.60 -8.64
C ILE A 426 13.14 2.87 -9.99
N LYS A 427 12.19 3.22 -10.85
CA LYS A 427 12.01 2.61 -12.19
C LYS A 427 12.77 3.36 -13.28
N VAL A 428 12.74 4.68 -13.23
CA VAL A 428 13.40 5.61 -14.15
C VAL A 428 13.99 6.74 -13.30
N VAL A 429 15.16 7.24 -13.68
CA VAL A 429 15.84 8.37 -13.02
C VAL A 429 15.92 9.57 -13.95
N GLU A 430 15.83 10.76 -13.37
CA GLU A 430 16.16 12.03 -14.01
C GLU A 430 17.47 12.58 -13.39
N PRO A 431 18.50 12.91 -14.21
CA PRO A 431 19.71 13.53 -13.69
C PRO A 431 19.44 14.91 -13.07
N ILE A 432 19.97 15.16 -11.87
CA ILE A 432 19.95 16.49 -11.23
C ILE A 432 21.26 17.26 -11.47
N PRO A 433 21.23 18.58 -11.67
CA PRO A 433 22.45 19.37 -11.87
C PRO A 433 23.23 19.53 -10.56
N ILE A 434 24.55 19.36 -10.62
CA ILE A 434 25.46 19.65 -9.50
C ILE A 434 26.14 20.99 -9.80
N THR A 435 25.61 22.06 -9.20
CA THR A 435 26.06 23.44 -9.46
C THR A 435 27.15 23.87 -8.47
N THR A 436 28.02 24.79 -8.89
CA THR A 436 28.94 25.48 -7.98
C THR A 436 28.28 26.71 -7.36
N ARG A 437 28.85 27.23 -6.27
CA ARG A 437 28.35 28.46 -5.64
C ARG A 437 28.35 29.64 -6.61
N GLU A 438 29.42 29.80 -7.38
CA GLU A 438 29.60 30.90 -8.33
C GLU A 438 28.53 30.88 -9.42
N GLN A 439 28.19 29.69 -9.91
CA GLN A 439 27.10 29.51 -10.88
C GLN A 439 25.76 29.94 -10.29
N ARG A 440 25.47 29.55 -9.04
CA ARG A 440 24.23 29.91 -8.35
C ARG A 440 24.17 31.40 -8.04
N GLU A 441 25.28 32.03 -7.67
CA GLU A 441 25.33 33.47 -7.46
C GLU A 441 25.06 34.24 -8.77
N ALA A 442 25.65 33.80 -9.89
CA ALA A 442 25.39 34.38 -11.20
C ALA A 442 23.91 34.20 -11.61
N ALA A 443 23.33 33.03 -11.35
CA ALA A 443 21.92 32.76 -11.62
C ALA A 443 21.00 33.67 -10.80
N LEU A 444 21.23 33.83 -9.49
CA LEU A 444 20.44 34.75 -8.64
C LEU A 444 20.47 36.18 -9.15
N LYS A 445 21.65 36.71 -9.50
CA LYS A 445 21.78 38.06 -10.07
C LYS A 445 21.02 38.19 -11.37
N ARG A 446 21.09 37.18 -12.25
CA ARG A 446 20.41 37.15 -13.56
C ARG A 446 18.90 37.19 -13.42
N VAL A 447 18.34 36.52 -12.42
CA VAL A 447 16.88 36.45 -12.18
C VAL A 447 16.39 37.53 -11.22
N HIS A 448 17.23 38.52 -10.89
CA HIS A 448 16.91 39.56 -9.91
C HIS A 448 16.41 38.97 -8.58
N TYR A 449 17.06 37.89 -8.14
CA TYR A 449 16.80 37.18 -6.90
C TYR A 449 15.39 36.57 -6.79
N ASN A 450 14.60 36.54 -7.88
CA ASN A 450 13.35 35.79 -7.90
C ASN A 450 13.58 34.33 -8.30
N LEU A 451 13.43 33.41 -7.36
CA LEU A 451 13.64 31.98 -7.57
C LEU A 451 12.66 31.36 -8.59
N PHE A 452 11.50 31.98 -8.85
CA PHE A 452 10.55 31.51 -9.87
C PHE A 452 11.10 31.62 -11.29
N ASP A 453 12.04 32.53 -11.54
CA ASP A 453 12.65 32.75 -12.86
C ASP A 453 13.96 31.94 -13.07
N LEU A 454 14.36 31.13 -12.08
CA LEU A 454 15.46 30.16 -12.22
C LEU A 454 15.08 29.04 -13.20
N ARG A 455 16.05 28.63 -14.03
CA ARG A 455 15.87 27.49 -14.93
C ARG A 455 16.01 26.19 -14.14
N ALA A 456 15.28 25.15 -14.55
CA ALA A 456 15.36 23.85 -13.88
C ALA A 456 16.79 23.26 -13.89
N GLU A 457 17.55 23.46 -14.97
CA GLU A 457 18.96 23.04 -15.10
C GLU A 457 19.92 23.75 -14.11
N GLU A 458 19.46 24.77 -13.40
CA GLU A 458 20.23 25.51 -12.40
C GLU A 458 19.86 25.12 -10.96
N VAL A 459 18.95 24.15 -10.76
CA VAL A 459 18.39 23.76 -9.45
C VAL A 459 18.68 22.29 -9.15
N THR A 460 19.38 22.02 -8.04
CA THR A 460 19.77 20.66 -7.63
C THR A 460 18.64 19.92 -6.92
N ILE A 461 17.93 20.59 -6.00
CA ILE A 461 16.74 20.06 -5.33
C ILE A 461 15.62 21.10 -5.44
N ASP A 462 14.50 20.72 -6.02
CA ASP A 462 13.38 21.63 -6.26
C ASP A 462 12.22 21.33 -5.30
N LEU A 463 12.15 22.13 -4.23
CA LEU A 463 11.12 22.07 -3.20
C LEU A 463 10.16 23.26 -3.33
N LEU A 464 10.06 23.87 -4.52
CA LEU A 464 9.17 24.99 -4.79
C LEU A 464 7.70 24.58 -4.62
N SER A 465 7.32 23.41 -5.14
CA SER A 465 5.94 22.90 -5.10
C SER A 465 5.89 21.38 -5.24
N ASP A 466 4.88 20.77 -4.60
CA ASP A 466 4.49 19.37 -4.76
C ASP A 466 3.46 19.16 -5.88
N SER A 467 3.11 20.21 -6.63
CA SER A 467 2.04 20.22 -7.63
C SER A 467 2.55 19.93 -9.04
N GLY A 468 2.35 18.70 -9.51
CA GLY A 468 2.67 18.25 -10.86
C GLY A 468 4.13 17.79 -11.00
N THR A 469 4.81 17.66 -9.86
CA THR A 469 6.23 17.32 -9.75
C THR A 469 6.44 15.92 -9.17
N GLY A 470 5.37 15.17 -8.87
CA GLY A 470 5.48 13.80 -8.36
C GLY A 470 5.92 12.81 -9.44
N ALA A 471 6.71 11.80 -9.07
CA ALA A 471 7.11 10.74 -9.99
C ALA A 471 5.94 9.79 -10.25
N ILE A 472 5.69 9.47 -11.52
CA ILE A 472 4.62 8.60 -12.00
C ILE A 472 5.06 7.12 -11.89
N SER A 473 4.14 6.24 -11.48
CA SER A 473 4.41 4.81 -11.33
C SER A 473 4.52 4.09 -12.69
N ALA A 474 5.07 2.86 -12.69
CA ALA A 474 5.05 2.01 -13.87
C ALA A 474 3.61 1.67 -14.33
N ALA A 475 2.68 1.52 -13.40
CA ALA A 475 1.27 1.23 -13.70
C ALA A 475 0.57 2.43 -14.33
N GLN A 476 0.78 3.63 -13.80
CA GLN A 476 0.28 4.86 -14.42
C GLN A 476 0.85 5.06 -15.83
N LEU A 477 2.16 4.85 -16.03
CA LEU A 477 2.78 4.92 -17.37
C LEU A 477 2.16 3.90 -18.34
N ALA A 478 1.95 2.66 -17.90
CA ALA A 478 1.29 1.63 -18.70
C ALA A 478 -0.13 2.02 -19.08
N ALA A 479 -0.94 2.48 -18.10
CA ALA A 479 -2.30 2.94 -18.33
C ALA A 479 -2.34 4.12 -19.32
N GLY A 480 -1.40 5.06 -19.20
CA GLY A 480 -1.28 6.16 -20.16
C GLY A 480 -0.91 5.74 -21.58
N MET A 481 -0.20 4.62 -21.77
CA MET A 481 0.07 4.06 -23.11
C MET A 481 -1.17 3.43 -23.76
N GLU A 482 -2.19 3.11 -22.96
CA GLU A 482 -3.50 2.62 -23.44
C GLU A 482 -4.54 3.75 -23.63
N GLY A 483 -4.10 5.01 -23.48
CA GLY A 483 -4.93 6.20 -23.58
C GLY A 483 -5.76 6.25 -24.87
N ASP A 484 -7.07 6.41 -24.71
CA ASP A 484 -8.02 6.58 -25.81
C ASP A 484 -8.24 8.07 -26.07
N GLU A 485 -7.66 8.57 -27.15
CA GLU A 485 -7.65 10.00 -27.52
C GLU A 485 -8.90 10.44 -28.29
N SER A 486 -9.98 9.65 -28.24
CA SER A 486 -11.27 10.00 -28.84
C SER A 486 -11.83 11.29 -28.22
N TYR A 487 -12.24 12.23 -29.08
CA TYR A 487 -12.74 13.56 -28.65
C TYR A 487 -14.00 13.49 -27.76
N ALA A 488 -14.86 12.50 -27.98
CA ALA A 488 -16.06 12.26 -27.20
C ALA A 488 -16.22 10.75 -26.95
N GLY A 489 -16.66 10.38 -25.74
CA GLY A 489 -16.90 8.97 -25.38
C GLY A 489 -15.63 8.12 -25.30
N SER A 490 -14.49 8.74 -24.95
CA SER A 490 -13.22 8.03 -24.73
C SER A 490 -13.36 6.96 -23.65
N ARG A 491 -12.78 5.77 -23.88
CA ARG A 491 -12.70 4.71 -22.86
C ARG A 491 -11.93 5.17 -21.62
N SER A 492 -10.93 6.03 -21.78
CA SER A 492 -10.16 6.62 -20.67
C SER A 492 -11.04 7.46 -19.75
N PHE A 493 -11.99 8.21 -20.31
CA PHE A 493 -12.95 8.95 -19.51
C PHE A 493 -13.78 8.04 -18.62
N TYR A 494 -14.30 6.93 -19.15
CA TYR A 494 -15.14 6.04 -18.37
C TYR A 494 -14.38 5.36 -17.23
N ARG A 495 -13.11 4.97 -17.44
CA ARG A 495 -12.25 4.45 -16.36
C ARG A 495 -11.94 5.49 -15.28
N PHE A 496 -11.62 6.71 -15.71
CA PHE A 496 -11.45 7.85 -14.81
C PHE A 496 -12.73 8.14 -14.02
N HIS A 497 -13.86 8.23 -14.70
CA HIS A 497 -15.16 8.49 -14.11
C HIS A 497 -15.51 7.43 -13.08
N GLU A 498 -15.38 6.14 -13.42
CA GLU A 498 -15.60 5.02 -12.50
C GLU A 498 -14.76 5.16 -11.22
N THR A 499 -13.46 5.38 -11.37
CA THR A 499 -12.53 5.54 -10.24
C THR A 499 -12.92 6.73 -9.34
N VAL A 500 -13.24 7.88 -9.94
CA VAL A 500 -13.66 9.07 -9.18
C VAL A 500 -15.03 8.87 -8.55
N THR A 501 -15.98 8.21 -9.22
CA THR A 501 -17.29 7.88 -8.65
C THR A 501 -17.14 6.98 -7.44
N GLU A 502 -16.32 5.92 -7.51
CA GLU A 502 -16.08 5.03 -6.38
C GLU A 502 -15.46 5.77 -5.19
N LEU A 503 -14.47 6.63 -5.44
CA LEU A 503 -13.77 7.36 -4.39
C LEU A 503 -14.62 8.45 -3.73
N THR A 504 -15.47 9.12 -4.50
CA THR A 504 -16.14 10.35 -4.05
C THR A 504 -17.64 10.19 -3.80
N GLY A 505 -18.30 9.27 -4.52
CA GLY A 505 -19.75 9.10 -4.51
C GLY A 505 -20.54 10.21 -5.21
N TYR A 506 -19.90 11.16 -5.89
CA TYR A 506 -20.61 12.27 -6.56
C TYR A 506 -21.35 11.79 -7.81
N ALA A 507 -22.57 12.33 -8.01
CA ALA A 507 -23.42 12.00 -9.15
C ALA A 507 -22.89 12.54 -10.49
N HIS A 508 -22.19 13.68 -10.46
CA HIS A 508 -21.69 14.37 -11.64
C HIS A 508 -20.18 14.63 -11.50
N ILE A 509 -19.39 14.16 -12.46
CA ILE A 509 -17.93 14.31 -12.48
C ILE A 509 -17.52 14.97 -13.79
N LEU A 510 -16.83 16.11 -13.69
CA LEU A 510 -16.36 16.88 -14.83
C LEU A 510 -14.83 16.98 -14.77
N PRO A 511 -14.08 16.39 -15.72
CA PRO A 511 -12.63 16.55 -15.79
C PRO A 511 -12.27 18.00 -16.12
N ALA A 512 -11.10 18.44 -15.66
CA ALA A 512 -10.55 19.75 -15.97
C ALA A 512 -9.01 19.64 -16.08
N HIS A 513 -8.37 20.46 -16.91
CA HIS A 513 -6.92 20.35 -17.10
C HIS A 513 -6.11 20.51 -15.79
N GLN A 514 -6.63 21.25 -14.80
CA GLN A 514 -6.11 21.28 -13.42
C GLN A 514 -7.10 21.97 -12.45
N GLY A 515 -6.78 21.97 -11.15
CA GLY A 515 -7.65 22.52 -10.10
C GLY A 515 -8.12 23.97 -10.30
N ARG A 516 -7.24 24.90 -10.72
CA ARG A 516 -7.66 26.31 -10.95
C ARG A 516 -8.72 26.47 -12.04
N ALA A 517 -8.76 25.55 -13.01
CA ALA A 517 -9.79 25.55 -14.04
C ALA A 517 -11.11 25.04 -13.48
N ALA A 518 -11.06 23.98 -12.67
CA ALA A 518 -12.20 23.49 -11.91
C ALA A 518 -12.78 24.58 -10.98
N GLU A 519 -11.93 25.28 -10.21
CA GLU A 519 -12.30 26.44 -9.38
C GLU A 519 -12.98 27.54 -10.22
N ARG A 520 -12.37 27.94 -11.34
CA ARG A 520 -12.92 28.98 -12.22
C ARG A 520 -14.30 28.60 -12.74
N ILE A 521 -14.48 27.37 -13.20
CA ILE A 521 -15.76 26.88 -13.72
C ILE A 521 -16.81 26.86 -12.61
N LEU A 522 -16.49 26.28 -11.46
CA LEU A 522 -17.42 26.19 -10.34
C LEU A 522 -17.82 27.57 -9.85
N PHE A 523 -16.85 28.44 -9.56
CA PHE A 523 -17.14 29.75 -8.96
C PHE A 523 -17.81 30.72 -9.91
N THR A 524 -17.46 30.73 -11.19
CA THR A 524 -18.19 31.52 -12.21
C THR A 524 -19.66 31.12 -12.28
N THR A 525 -19.96 29.86 -11.98
CA THR A 525 -21.31 29.30 -12.08
C THR A 525 -22.11 29.46 -10.78
N LEU A 526 -21.44 29.31 -9.64
CA LEU A 526 -22.04 29.27 -8.31
C LEU A 526 -22.15 30.65 -7.67
N LEU A 527 -21.22 31.57 -7.96
CA LEU A 527 -21.12 32.85 -7.28
C LEU A 527 -21.85 33.97 -8.00
N GLU A 528 -22.38 34.90 -7.20
CA GLU A 528 -23.01 36.14 -7.67
C GLU A 528 -22.34 37.33 -6.99
N PRO A 529 -22.07 38.45 -7.72
CA PRO A 529 -21.43 39.64 -7.14
C PRO A 529 -22.08 40.10 -5.83
N GLY A 530 -21.24 40.47 -4.85
CA GLY A 530 -21.67 40.84 -3.51
C GLY A 530 -21.88 39.68 -2.53
N GLY A 531 -21.79 38.44 -3.01
CA GLY A 531 -21.79 37.23 -2.19
C GLY A 531 -20.55 37.08 -1.31
N ILE A 532 -20.63 36.15 -0.34
CA ILE A 532 -19.55 35.80 0.58
C ILE A 532 -19.22 34.32 0.39
N VAL A 533 -17.93 34.02 0.31
CA VAL A 533 -17.38 32.66 0.32
C VAL A 533 -16.59 32.52 1.60
N VAL A 534 -16.92 31.50 2.38
CA VAL A 534 -16.29 31.23 3.67
C VAL A 534 -15.39 30.02 3.53
N ALA A 535 -14.21 30.02 4.15
CA ALA A 535 -13.35 28.83 4.20
C ALA A 535 -12.64 28.71 5.54
N ASN A 536 -12.11 27.53 5.85
CA ASN A 536 -11.07 27.41 6.88
C ASN A 536 -9.86 28.29 6.52
N THR A 537 -9.37 28.19 5.27
CA THR A 537 -8.51 29.20 4.65
C THR A 537 -8.55 29.04 3.13
N HIS A 538 -8.81 30.11 2.38
CA HIS A 538 -8.77 30.08 0.93
C HIS A 538 -7.32 29.92 0.44
N PHE A 539 -7.10 29.04 -0.53
CA PHE A 539 -5.85 29.03 -1.29
C PHE A 539 -5.81 30.22 -2.28
N ASP A 540 -4.61 30.60 -2.72
CA ASP A 540 -4.34 31.82 -3.51
C ASP A 540 -5.23 31.92 -4.76
N THR A 541 -5.32 30.84 -5.54
CA THR A 541 -6.16 30.80 -6.75
C THR A 541 -7.64 30.77 -6.42
N THR A 542 -8.01 30.11 -5.32
CA THR A 542 -9.39 30.06 -4.81
C THR A 542 -9.86 31.46 -4.44
N ARG A 543 -9.10 32.18 -3.61
CA ARG A 543 -9.37 33.57 -3.21
C ARG A 543 -9.46 34.49 -4.43
N ALA A 544 -8.49 34.40 -5.34
CA ALA A 544 -8.48 35.21 -6.55
C ALA A 544 -9.74 34.99 -7.41
N ASN A 545 -10.16 33.74 -7.63
CA ASN A 545 -11.38 33.45 -8.40
C ASN A 545 -12.65 33.96 -7.68
N VAL A 546 -12.71 33.89 -6.35
CA VAL A 546 -13.82 34.45 -5.56
C VAL A 546 -13.89 35.97 -5.74
N GLU A 547 -12.77 36.67 -5.55
CA GLU A 547 -12.70 38.13 -5.62
C GLU A 547 -12.94 38.64 -7.05
N LEU A 548 -12.42 37.95 -8.07
CA LEU A 548 -12.70 38.25 -9.49
C LEU A 548 -14.18 38.08 -9.86
N SER A 549 -14.92 37.25 -9.13
CA SER A 549 -16.37 37.09 -9.28
C SER A 549 -17.16 38.23 -8.60
N GLY A 550 -16.49 39.19 -7.97
CA GLY A 550 -17.10 40.27 -7.20
C GLY A 550 -17.62 39.84 -5.83
N CYS A 551 -17.19 38.68 -5.32
CA CYS A 551 -17.51 38.16 -4.00
C CYS A 551 -16.42 38.51 -2.98
N GLN A 552 -16.74 38.32 -1.70
CA GLN A 552 -15.78 38.48 -0.59
C GLN A 552 -15.33 37.10 -0.09
N ALA A 553 -14.01 36.88 0.01
CA ALA A 553 -13.43 35.66 0.58
C ALA A 553 -13.09 35.86 2.06
N HIS A 554 -13.78 35.13 2.95
CA HIS A 554 -13.67 35.20 4.40
C HIS A 554 -13.00 33.92 4.94
N ASP A 555 -11.84 34.07 5.58
CA ASP A 555 -11.12 32.95 6.21
C ASP A 555 -11.46 32.86 7.70
N LEU A 556 -11.85 31.67 8.15
CA LEU A 556 -12.21 31.37 9.54
C LEU A 556 -11.33 30.21 10.07
N PRO A 557 -10.00 30.35 10.13
CA PRO A 557 -9.15 29.31 10.68
C PRO A 557 -9.45 29.12 12.16
N CYS A 558 -9.34 27.88 12.65
CA CYS A 558 -9.54 27.61 14.07
C CYS A 558 -8.53 28.39 14.94
N PRO A 559 -8.86 28.70 16.21
CA PRO A 559 -7.98 29.46 17.09
C PRO A 559 -6.57 28.86 17.24
N GLU A 560 -6.45 27.53 17.22
CA GLU A 560 -5.19 26.80 17.34
C GLU A 560 -4.22 27.07 16.19
N ALA A 561 -4.72 27.47 15.01
CA ALA A 561 -3.87 27.79 13.86
C ALA A 561 -2.93 29.00 14.11
N LYS A 562 -3.21 29.83 15.12
CA LYS A 562 -2.39 30.99 15.51
C LYS A 562 -1.16 30.62 16.34
N ASP A 563 -1.11 29.43 16.91
CA ASP A 563 0.04 28.99 17.69
C ASP A 563 0.88 28.06 16.83
N LEU A 564 1.94 28.58 16.19
CA LEU A 564 2.82 27.78 15.34
C LEU A 564 3.57 26.67 16.09
N ASP A 565 3.73 26.79 17.41
CA ASP A 565 4.53 25.86 18.22
C ASP A 565 3.68 24.73 18.82
N SER A 566 2.34 24.88 18.76
CA SER A 566 1.40 23.89 19.28
C SER A 566 1.43 22.59 18.49
N GLU A 567 1.58 21.46 19.19
CA GLU A 567 1.51 20.10 18.63
C GLU A 567 0.07 19.60 18.36
N GLN A 568 -0.94 20.47 18.49
CA GLN A 568 -2.32 20.09 18.20
C GLN A 568 -2.47 19.67 16.73
N PRO A 569 -3.03 18.47 16.44
CA PRO A 569 -2.96 17.91 15.10
C PRO A 569 -3.89 18.60 14.09
N PHE A 570 -5.10 19.01 14.50
CA PHE A 570 -6.16 19.44 13.56
C PHE A 570 -6.24 20.96 13.40
N LYS A 571 -5.10 21.62 13.18
CA LYS A 571 -5.02 23.08 12.97
C LYS A 571 -5.57 23.53 11.61
N GLY A 572 -6.01 22.59 10.77
CA GLY A 572 -6.72 22.88 9.54
C GLY A 572 -8.21 23.12 9.73
N ASN A 573 -8.76 22.85 10.92
CA ASN A 573 -10.18 23.00 11.22
C ASN A 573 -10.71 24.41 10.93
N ILE A 574 -11.98 24.51 10.55
CA ILE A 574 -12.71 25.79 10.54
C ILE A 574 -13.17 26.13 11.96
N ASP A 575 -13.17 27.41 12.30
CA ASP A 575 -13.79 27.92 13.53
C ASP A 575 -15.32 27.82 13.39
N LEU A 576 -15.91 26.86 14.11
CA LEU A 576 -17.35 26.58 14.06
C LEU A 576 -18.19 27.65 14.75
N GLU A 577 -17.66 28.34 15.75
CA GLU A 577 -18.37 29.44 16.41
C GLU A 577 -18.42 30.65 15.48
N ALA A 578 -17.30 30.97 14.83
CA ALA A 578 -17.24 32.03 13.83
C ALA A 578 -18.12 31.70 12.60
N LEU A 579 -18.08 30.45 12.13
CA LEU A 579 -18.93 30.00 11.02
C LEU A 579 -20.41 30.09 11.38
N ARG A 580 -20.79 29.73 12.61
CA ARG A 580 -22.15 29.92 13.10
C ARG A 580 -22.53 31.40 13.13
N GLY A 581 -21.64 32.24 13.66
CA GLY A 581 -21.87 33.68 13.75
C GLY A 581 -22.11 34.34 12.40
N ILE A 582 -21.39 33.94 11.34
CA ILE A 582 -21.60 34.50 10.00
C ILE A 582 -22.89 33.98 9.35
N LEU A 583 -23.21 32.69 9.51
CA LEU A 583 -24.41 32.08 8.91
C LEU A 583 -25.71 32.53 9.59
N GLU A 584 -25.69 32.74 10.91
CA GLU A 584 -26.85 33.20 11.70
C GLU A 584 -26.92 34.75 11.77
N GLY A 585 -25.85 35.43 11.35
CA GLY A 585 -25.71 36.89 11.37
C GLY A 585 -26.40 37.62 10.22
N PRO A 586 -26.28 38.96 10.16
CA PRO A 586 -26.91 39.77 9.11
C PRO A 586 -26.42 39.45 7.70
N ASP A 587 -25.21 38.91 7.58
CA ASP A 587 -24.58 38.52 6.32
C ASP A 587 -24.89 37.07 5.91
N GLY A 588 -25.62 36.28 6.72
CA GLY A 588 -25.85 34.86 6.46
C GLY A 588 -26.49 34.58 5.10
N SER A 589 -27.46 35.40 4.69
CA SER A 589 -28.11 35.30 3.37
C SER A 589 -27.19 35.60 2.18
N ARG A 590 -26.02 36.23 2.42
CA ARG A 590 -25.02 36.53 1.39
C ARG A 590 -24.00 35.40 1.24
N VAL A 591 -23.93 34.46 2.19
CA VAL A 591 -22.99 33.32 2.12
C VAL A 591 -23.45 32.37 1.01
N ARG A 592 -22.59 32.20 0.00
CA ARG A 592 -22.90 31.41 -1.20
C ARG A 592 -22.41 29.98 -1.11
N VAL A 593 -21.28 29.77 -0.44
CA VAL A 593 -20.66 28.46 -0.28
C VAL A 593 -19.66 28.50 0.87
N VAL A 594 -19.51 27.37 1.56
CA VAL A 594 -18.42 27.11 2.51
C VAL A 594 -17.42 26.16 1.85
N ILE A 595 -16.17 26.58 1.73
CA ILE A 595 -15.06 25.78 1.20
C ILE A 595 -14.30 25.15 2.37
N MET A 596 -14.18 23.83 2.37
CA MET A 596 -13.33 23.11 3.32
C MET A 596 -12.10 22.56 2.58
N THR A 597 -10.94 23.18 2.81
CA THR A 597 -9.69 22.76 2.19
C THR A 597 -9.01 21.66 3.00
N ILE A 598 -8.77 20.51 2.38
CA ILE A 598 -8.16 19.33 3.00
C ILE A 598 -6.92 18.84 2.22
N THR A 599 -5.73 18.83 2.81
CA THR A 599 -5.29 19.56 4.02
C THR A 599 -5.27 21.08 3.79
N ASN A 600 -5.39 21.88 4.85
CA ASN A 600 -5.42 23.34 4.76
C ASN A 600 -4.03 23.89 4.34
N ASN A 601 -3.82 24.10 3.04
CA ASN A 601 -2.56 24.59 2.49
C ASN A 601 -2.18 25.99 3.01
N GLY A 602 -3.16 26.90 3.13
CA GLY A 602 -2.93 28.25 3.64
C GLY A 602 -2.50 28.26 5.11
N GLY A 603 -2.97 27.27 5.88
CA GLY A 603 -2.57 27.02 7.27
C GLY A 603 -1.36 26.11 7.46
N GLY A 604 -0.55 25.87 6.43
CA GLY A 604 0.66 25.04 6.56
C GLY A 604 0.49 23.56 6.25
N GLY A 605 -0.56 23.16 5.53
CA GLY A 605 -0.86 21.76 5.23
C GLY A 605 -1.47 21.00 6.40
N GLN A 606 -2.10 21.70 7.32
CA GLN A 606 -2.66 21.12 8.53
C GLN A 606 -3.95 20.36 8.23
N PRO A 607 -4.16 19.17 8.83
CA PRO A 607 -5.35 18.37 8.58
C PRO A 607 -6.60 18.96 9.24
N VAL A 608 -7.74 18.62 8.68
CA VAL A 608 -9.09 18.84 9.21
C VAL A 608 -9.59 17.53 9.81
N SER A 609 -10.16 17.57 11.01
CA SER A 609 -10.78 16.39 11.62
C SER A 609 -12.11 16.04 10.95
N MET A 610 -12.49 14.77 10.99
CA MET A 610 -13.79 14.32 10.49
C MET A 610 -14.92 14.89 11.33
N GLU A 611 -14.73 15.05 12.65
CA GLU A 611 -15.71 15.75 13.49
C GLU A 611 -15.96 17.19 13.03
N ASN A 612 -14.91 17.94 12.69
CA ASN A 612 -15.07 19.32 12.20
C ASN A 612 -15.78 19.35 10.85
N LEU A 613 -15.46 18.43 9.93
CA LEU A 613 -16.18 18.28 8.66
C LEU A 613 -17.67 17.95 8.87
N LYS A 614 -18.00 17.04 9.79
CA LYS A 614 -19.39 16.66 10.12
C LYS A 614 -20.19 17.84 10.65
N GLN A 615 -19.63 18.56 11.61
CA GLN A 615 -20.27 19.72 12.24
C GLN A 615 -20.44 20.88 11.25
N THR A 616 -19.44 21.09 10.38
CA THR A 616 -19.52 22.08 9.29
C THR A 616 -20.62 21.70 8.31
N ALA A 617 -20.67 20.44 7.85
CA ALA A 617 -21.69 19.96 6.92
C ALA A 617 -23.10 20.10 7.50
N GLU A 618 -23.28 19.76 8.79
CA GLU A 618 -24.56 19.92 9.48
C GLU A 618 -25.00 21.40 9.54
N LEU A 619 -24.07 22.30 9.88
CA LEU A 619 -24.36 23.73 9.95
C LEU A 619 -24.67 24.34 8.58
N CYS A 620 -23.97 23.90 7.53
CA CYS A 620 -24.22 24.29 6.13
C CYS A 620 -25.62 23.83 5.68
N ARG A 621 -25.95 22.55 5.92
CA ARG A 621 -27.28 21.99 5.60
C ARG A 621 -28.43 22.71 6.30
N ARG A 622 -28.27 23.07 7.59
CA ARG A 622 -29.29 23.82 8.34
C ARG A 622 -29.62 25.18 7.71
N HIS A 623 -28.64 25.81 7.07
CA HIS A 623 -28.80 27.13 6.47
C HIS A 623 -28.99 27.09 4.95
N GLY A 624 -29.04 25.91 4.33
CA GLY A 624 -29.18 25.77 2.88
C GLY A 624 -27.98 26.33 2.10
N VAL A 625 -26.79 26.33 2.70
CA VAL A 625 -25.54 26.75 2.05
C VAL A 625 -24.75 25.50 1.67
N PRO A 626 -24.26 25.38 0.42
CA PRO A 626 -23.46 24.22 0.02
C PRO A 626 -22.09 24.22 0.70
N MET A 627 -21.62 23.03 1.08
CA MET A 627 -20.25 22.77 1.50
C MET A 627 -19.48 22.10 0.36
N ILE A 628 -18.42 22.73 -0.13
CA ILE A 628 -17.55 22.19 -1.19
C ILE A 628 -16.16 21.90 -0.62
N LEU A 629 -15.60 20.73 -0.95
CA LEU A 629 -14.22 20.43 -0.61
C LEU A 629 -13.25 21.01 -1.64
N ASP A 630 -12.19 21.69 -1.18
CA ASP A 630 -10.95 21.72 -1.94
C ASP A 630 -10.14 20.48 -1.53
N ALA A 631 -10.16 19.48 -2.42
CA ALA A 631 -9.69 18.14 -2.15
C ALA A 631 -8.31 17.86 -2.77
N ALA A 632 -7.49 18.89 -3.00
CA ALA A 632 -6.17 18.71 -3.61
C ALA A 632 -5.26 17.73 -2.84
N ARG A 633 -5.39 17.65 -1.50
CA ARG A 633 -4.55 16.79 -0.63
C ARG A 633 -5.39 15.92 0.31
N PHE A 634 -6.47 15.36 -0.24
CA PHE A 634 -7.45 14.60 0.53
C PHE A 634 -6.87 13.35 1.19
N ALA A 635 -5.91 12.66 0.55
CA ALA A 635 -5.35 11.40 1.01
C ALA A 635 -4.39 11.62 2.17
N GLU A 636 -3.59 12.70 2.11
CA GLU A 636 -2.77 13.15 3.24
C GLU A 636 -3.63 13.52 4.46
N ASN A 637 -4.75 14.24 4.25
CA ASN A 637 -5.69 14.56 5.32
C ASN A 637 -6.25 13.29 5.95
N ALA A 638 -6.71 12.36 5.11
CA ALA A 638 -7.25 11.08 5.55
C ALA A 638 -6.24 10.26 6.35
N TRP A 639 -4.97 10.20 5.90
CA TRP A 639 -3.91 9.56 6.67
C TRP A 639 -3.79 10.15 8.07
N LEU A 640 -3.67 11.48 8.18
CA LEU A 640 -3.52 12.16 9.46
C LEU A 640 -4.74 11.97 10.37
N VAL A 641 -5.96 11.95 9.84
CA VAL A 641 -7.16 11.57 10.59
C VAL A 641 -7.03 10.17 11.19
N THR A 642 -6.59 9.16 10.41
CA THR A 642 -6.41 7.81 10.97
C THR A 642 -5.35 7.74 12.07
N ARG A 643 -4.37 8.66 12.07
CA ARG A 643 -3.33 8.72 13.11
C ARG A 643 -3.82 9.41 14.38
N HIS A 644 -4.57 10.51 14.23
CA HIS A 644 -4.84 11.44 15.32
C HIS A 644 -6.28 11.42 15.84
N GLU A 645 -7.25 10.94 15.07
CA GLU A 645 -8.66 10.89 15.49
C GLU A 645 -9.04 9.49 15.97
N ALA A 646 -9.41 9.36 17.25
CA ALA A 646 -9.62 8.05 17.89
C ALA A 646 -10.68 7.17 17.19
N ALA A 647 -11.76 7.79 16.69
CA ALA A 647 -12.83 7.09 15.97
C ALA A 647 -12.34 6.44 14.66
N TYR A 648 -11.22 6.92 14.11
CA TYR A 648 -10.72 6.55 12.79
C TYR A 648 -9.43 5.73 12.81
N LYS A 649 -8.89 5.36 13.97
CA LYS A 649 -7.66 4.56 14.07
C LYS A 649 -7.74 3.21 13.36
N GLY A 650 -8.93 2.64 13.25
CA GLY A 650 -9.19 1.41 12.50
C GLY A 650 -9.32 1.58 11.01
N HIS A 651 -9.44 2.82 10.55
CA HIS A 651 -9.82 3.13 9.19
C HIS A 651 -8.65 3.13 8.21
N THR A 652 -8.89 2.70 6.96
CA THR A 652 -7.94 2.96 5.88
C THR A 652 -8.08 4.42 5.47
N PRO A 653 -7.01 5.06 4.96
CA PRO A 653 -7.09 6.41 4.41
C PRO A 653 -8.17 6.54 3.33
N ARG A 654 -8.34 5.52 2.48
CA ARG A 654 -9.41 5.50 1.48
C ARG A 654 -10.80 5.63 2.10
N GLN A 655 -11.13 4.83 3.12
CA GLN A 655 -12.46 4.91 3.76
C GLN A 655 -12.72 6.26 4.43
N VAL A 656 -11.69 6.87 5.04
CA VAL A 656 -11.80 8.22 5.61
C VAL A 656 -12.04 9.26 4.51
N ALA A 657 -11.30 9.16 3.40
CA ALA A 657 -11.48 10.03 2.25
C ALA A 657 -12.88 9.93 1.66
N GLU A 658 -13.38 8.71 1.43
CA GLU A 658 -14.73 8.48 0.91
C GLU A 658 -15.81 9.03 1.85
N GLU A 659 -15.65 8.90 3.18
CA GLU A 659 -16.57 9.54 4.14
C GLU A 659 -16.50 11.07 4.05
N ALA A 660 -15.30 11.65 3.96
CA ALA A 660 -15.14 13.10 3.81
C ALA A 660 -15.84 13.64 2.56
N PHE A 661 -15.67 12.98 1.40
CA PHE A 661 -16.35 13.36 0.17
C PHE A 661 -17.88 13.25 0.29
N ARG A 662 -18.39 12.17 0.91
CA ARG A 662 -19.82 11.95 1.13
C ARG A 662 -20.48 12.97 2.09
N LEU A 663 -19.70 13.68 2.92
CA LEU A 663 -20.23 14.74 3.78
C LEU A 663 -20.49 16.06 3.03
N ALA A 664 -19.81 16.28 1.91
CA ALA A 664 -19.84 17.51 1.13
C ALA A 664 -20.81 17.42 -0.06
N ASP A 665 -21.28 18.58 -0.53
CA ASP A 665 -22.19 18.69 -1.68
C ASP A 665 -21.44 18.59 -3.02
N GLY A 666 -20.12 18.72 -2.97
CA GLY A 666 -19.22 18.59 -4.11
C GLY A 666 -17.76 18.84 -3.74
N CYS A 667 -16.88 18.79 -4.74
CA CYS A 667 -15.47 19.11 -4.59
C CYS A 667 -14.88 19.77 -5.85
N VAL A 668 -13.78 20.49 -5.64
CA VAL A 668 -12.78 20.79 -6.67
C VAL A 668 -11.48 20.09 -6.29
N MET A 669 -10.83 19.45 -7.26
CA MET A 669 -9.64 18.65 -7.00
C MET A 669 -8.56 18.91 -8.03
N SER A 670 -7.35 19.19 -7.56
CA SER A 670 -6.15 19.25 -8.39
C SER A 670 -5.38 17.94 -8.32
N ALA A 671 -5.52 17.08 -9.33
CA ALA A 671 -4.84 15.79 -9.38
C ALA A 671 -3.32 15.89 -9.48
N LYS A 672 -2.81 17.08 -9.82
CA LYS A 672 -1.37 17.41 -9.72
C LYS A 672 -0.75 17.17 -8.33
N LYS A 673 -1.56 17.01 -7.27
CA LYS A 673 -1.11 16.73 -5.90
C LYS A 673 -1.38 15.26 -5.58
N ASP A 674 -2.46 14.95 -4.89
CA ASP A 674 -2.80 13.57 -4.49
C ASP A 674 -3.30 12.69 -5.66
N GLY A 675 -3.46 13.20 -6.88
CA GLY A 675 -3.62 12.32 -8.05
C GLY A 675 -2.29 11.76 -8.57
N ILE A 676 -1.15 12.20 -8.02
CA ILE A 676 0.22 11.85 -8.42
C ILE A 676 0.43 11.85 -9.95
N VAL A 677 -0.04 12.93 -10.59
CA VAL A 677 0.10 13.17 -12.02
C VAL A 677 0.72 14.54 -12.30
N HIS A 678 1.27 14.74 -13.49
CA HIS A 678 1.85 16.03 -13.87
C HIS A 678 0.79 17.09 -14.21
N ILE A 679 -0.38 16.65 -14.68
CA ILE A 679 -1.52 17.48 -15.10
C ILE A 679 -2.83 16.76 -14.78
N GLY A 680 -3.94 17.49 -14.60
CA GLY A 680 -5.23 16.91 -14.26
C GLY A 680 -5.91 17.52 -13.05
N GLY A 681 -7.23 17.44 -13.05
CA GLY A 681 -8.13 17.83 -11.98
C GLY A 681 -9.57 17.53 -12.37
N PHE A 682 -10.50 17.75 -11.43
CA PHE A 682 -11.91 17.55 -11.70
C PHE A 682 -12.81 18.36 -10.75
N ILE A 683 -14.07 18.48 -11.14
CA ILE A 683 -15.19 18.95 -10.33
C ILE A 683 -16.08 17.73 -10.06
N GLY A 684 -16.45 17.51 -8.80
CA GLY A 684 -17.46 16.53 -8.39
C GLY A 684 -18.66 17.25 -7.78
N LEU A 685 -19.89 16.91 -8.17
CA LEU A 685 -21.11 17.57 -7.69
C LEU A 685 -22.27 16.57 -7.51
N ASN A 686 -23.12 16.84 -6.53
CA ASN A 686 -24.42 16.17 -6.38
C ASN A 686 -25.59 16.97 -6.98
N ASP A 687 -25.46 18.30 -7.10
CA ASP A 687 -26.48 19.17 -7.70
C ASP A 687 -26.42 19.10 -9.24
N GLY A 688 -27.47 18.54 -9.85
CA GLY A 688 -27.58 18.38 -11.29
C GLY A 688 -27.71 19.70 -12.06
N GLU A 689 -28.41 20.71 -11.53
CA GLU A 689 -28.54 22.01 -12.20
C GLU A 689 -27.23 22.78 -12.22
N LEU A 690 -26.49 22.72 -11.10
CA LEU A 690 -25.15 23.29 -11.01
C LEU A 690 -24.18 22.54 -11.93
N ALA A 691 -24.24 21.20 -11.95
CA ALA A 691 -23.41 20.37 -12.82
C ALA A 691 -23.63 20.70 -14.31
N GLU A 692 -24.88 20.81 -14.76
CA GLU A 692 -25.19 21.20 -16.15
C GLU A 692 -24.64 22.58 -16.53
N LYS A 693 -24.72 23.55 -15.61
CA LYS A 693 -24.16 24.89 -15.84
C LYS A 693 -22.63 24.83 -15.92
N CYS A 694 -21.99 24.08 -15.02
CA CYS A 694 -20.54 23.85 -15.04
C CYS A 694 -20.10 23.15 -16.33
N GLU A 695 -20.83 22.14 -16.79
CA GLU A 695 -20.54 21.41 -18.03
C GLU A 695 -20.61 22.34 -19.26
N ARG A 696 -21.63 23.19 -19.35
CA ARG A 696 -21.72 24.18 -20.45
C ARG A 696 -20.51 25.11 -20.49
N LEU A 697 -20.05 25.57 -19.33
CA LEU A 697 -18.88 26.44 -19.23
C LEU A 697 -17.56 25.68 -19.50
N LEU A 698 -17.45 24.43 -19.04
CA LEU A 698 -16.34 23.53 -19.35
C LEU A 698 -16.18 23.36 -20.87
N ILE A 699 -17.27 23.03 -21.57
CA ILE A 699 -17.29 22.87 -23.04
C ILE A 699 -16.85 24.15 -23.73
N ALA A 700 -17.26 25.31 -23.22
CA ALA A 700 -16.93 26.60 -23.82
C ALA A 700 -15.48 27.05 -23.60
N THR A 701 -14.80 26.56 -22.55
CA THR A 701 -13.52 27.15 -22.11
C THR A 701 -12.35 26.19 -21.95
N GLU A 702 -12.60 24.89 -21.77
CA GLU A 702 -11.55 23.89 -21.51
C GLU A 702 -11.57 22.76 -22.54
N GLY A 703 -12.74 22.16 -22.79
CA GLY A 703 -12.91 21.03 -23.67
C GLY A 703 -14.23 20.30 -23.46
N PHE A 704 -14.54 19.30 -24.30
CA PHE A 704 -15.76 18.51 -24.19
C PHE A 704 -15.87 17.79 -22.84
N ALA A 705 -17.09 17.47 -22.41
CA ALA A 705 -17.39 16.92 -21.08
C ALA A 705 -16.62 15.65 -20.72
N THR A 706 -16.25 14.84 -21.72
CA THR A 706 -15.51 13.59 -21.51
C THR A 706 -13.98 13.75 -21.53
N TYR A 707 -13.43 14.97 -21.57
CA TYR A 707 -11.97 15.15 -21.46
C TYR A 707 -11.54 16.45 -20.78
N GLY A 708 -12.33 17.52 -20.86
CA GLY A 708 -12.11 18.72 -20.05
C GLY A 708 -10.73 19.37 -20.19
N GLY A 709 -10.15 19.32 -21.38
CA GLY A 709 -8.80 19.84 -21.65
C GLY A 709 -7.64 18.89 -21.35
N LEU A 710 -7.91 17.62 -21.05
CA LEU A 710 -6.91 16.56 -20.85
C LEU A 710 -6.82 15.60 -22.04
N ALA A 711 -5.65 15.00 -22.26
CA ALA A 711 -5.55 13.86 -23.16
C ALA A 711 -6.12 12.59 -22.49
N GLY A 712 -6.55 11.61 -23.27
CA GLY A 712 -7.06 10.33 -22.78
C GLY A 712 -6.06 9.64 -21.86
N ARG A 713 -4.77 9.64 -22.22
CA ARG A 713 -3.69 9.13 -21.36
C ARG A 713 -3.61 9.78 -19.97
N ASP A 714 -3.92 11.08 -19.87
CA ASP A 714 -3.80 11.81 -18.60
C ASP A 714 -4.97 11.44 -17.66
N LEU A 715 -6.14 11.14 -18.23
CA LEU A 715 -7.30 10.61 -17.49
C LEU A 715 -6.99 9.21 -16.92
N ASP A 716 -6.37 8.33 -17.71
CA ASP A 716 -5.97 6.99 -17.24
C ASP A 716 -4.88 7.05 -16.17
N MET A 717 -3.84 7.86 -16.38
CA MET A 717 -2.79 8.08 -15.37
C MET A 717 -3.36 8.64 -14.05
N MET A 718 -4.34 9.54 -14.15
CA MET A 718 -5.01 10.13 -13.00
C MET A 718 -5.87 9.09 -12.26
N ALA A 719 -6.61 8.25 -12.99
CA ALA A 719 -7.39 7.16 -12.41
C ALA A 719 -6.48 6.22 -11.59
N THR A 720 -5.39 5.73 -12.18
CA THR A 720 -4.44 4.87 -11.47
C THR A 720 -3.78 5.59 -10.29
N GLY A 721 -3.40 6.86 -10.44
CA GLY A 721 -2.77 7.63 -9.36
C GLY A 721 -3.68 7.88 -8.15
N LEU A 722 -4.98 8.10 -8.37
CA LEU A 722 -5.98 8.25 -7.31
C LEU A 722 -6.19 6.96 -6.51
N LEU A 723 -5.98 5.79 -7.11
CA LEU A 723 -5.97 4.52 -6.39
C LEU A 723 -4.69 4.43 -5.53
N GLU A 724 -3.53 4.61 -6.15
CA GLU A 724 -2.21 4.48 -5.51
C GLU A 724 -2.01 5.43 -4.33
N VAL A 725 -2.49 6.68 -4.41
CA VAL A 725 -2.30 7.66 -3.33
C VAL A 725 -2.98 7.26 -2.03
N THR A 726 -4.02 6.43 -2.11
CA THR A 726 -4.80 6.00 -0.94
C THR A 726 -4.21 4.77 -0.25
N GLU A 727 -3.15 4.20 -0.81
CA GLU A 727 -2.47 3.02 -0.24
C GLU A 727 -1.80 3.35 1.10
N PRO A 728 -2.09 2.60 2.19
CA PRO A 728 -1.53 2.87 3.51
C PRO A 728 -0.01 2.86 3.55
N ALA A 729 0.64 1.97 2.79
CA ALA A 729 2.10 1.88 2.76
C ALA A 729 2.73 3.14 2.15
N TYR A 730 2.16 3.67 1.07
CA TYR A 730 2.61 4.91 0.43
C TYR A 730 2.46 6.11 1.38
N LEU A 731 1.31 6.26 2.03
CA LEU A 731 1.08 7.38 2.95
C LEU A 731 1.93 7.27 4.23
N ALA A 732 2.23 6.05 4.68
CA ALA A 732 3.17 5.81 5.78
C ALA A 732 4.58 6.31 5.45
N GLU A 733 5.09 5.98 4.26
CA GLU A 733 6.38 6.49 3.80
C GLU A 733 6.36 8.01 3.61
N ARG A 734 5.28 8.55 3.06
CA ARG A 734 5.17 10.00 2.91
C ARG A 734 5.28 10.73 4.25
N ALA A 735 4.63 10.19 5.28
CA ALA A 735 4.70 10.73 6.64
C ALA A 735 6.10 10.56 7.25
N ASP A 736 6.73 9.42 7.03
CA ASP A 736 8.09 9.14 7.48
C ASP A 736 9.13 10.07 6.84
N ILE A 737 9.04 10.36 5.54
CA ILE A 737 9.90 11.32 4.85
C ILE A 737 9.71 12.75 5.38
N ALA A 738 8.47 13.19 5.60
CA ALA A 738 8.19 14.49 6.19
C ALA A 738 8.77 14.59 7.61
N ALA A 739 8.61 13.54 8.42
CA ALA A 739 9.18 13.45 9.77
C ALA A 739 10.71 13.44 9.75
N HIS A 740 11.33 12.75 8.80
CA HIS A 740 12.79 12.73 8.62
C HIS A 740 13.33 14.13 8.35
N LEU A 741 12.78 14.84 7.36
CA LEU A 741 13.20 16.21 7.09
C LEU A 741 12.95 17.12 8.29
N ALA A 742 11.83 16.97 9.01
CA ALA A 742 11.53 17.76 10.20
C ALA A 742 12.59 17.54 11.29
N GLY A 743 12.99 16.28 11.51
CA GLY A 743 14.10 15.94 12.40
C GLY A 743 15.42 16.61 12.00
N ARG A 744 15.74 16.61 10.70
CA ARG A 744 16.94 17.27 10.17
C ARG A 744 16.91 18.80 10.35
N VAL A 745 15.76 19.43 10.12
CA VAL A 745 15.56 20.87 10.27
C VAL A 745 15.67 21.29 11.75
N ARG A 746 15.01 20.56 12.66
CA ARG A 746 15.10 20.83 14.10
C ARG A 746 16.53 20.64 14.63
N ALA A 747 17.23 19.60 14.17
CA ALA A 747 18.64 19.38 14.53
C ALA A 747 19.58 20.50 14.05
N ALA A 748 19.20 21.23 12.99
CA ALA A 748 19.90 22.42 12.53
C ALA A 748 19.60 23.68 13.38
N GLY A 749 18.70 23.60 14.36
CA GLY A 749 18.27 24.73 15.19
C GLY A 749 17.30 25.67 14.48
N VAL A 750 16.55 25.18 13.49
CA VAL A 750 15.56 25.97 12.75
C VAL A 750 14.16 25.55 13.19
N ASP A 751 13.38 26.53 13.66
CA ASP A 751 11.99 26.34 14.03
C ASP A 751 11.11 26.08 12.80
N ILE A 752 10.08 25.26 12.98
CA ILE A 752 9.06 24.97 11.96
C ILE A 752 7.67 25.17 12.53
N LEU A 753 6.67 25.29 11.65
CA LEU A 753 5.27 25.12 12.04
C LEU A 753 5.05 23.68 12.52
N GLU A 754 4.56 23.54 13.74
CA GLU A 754 4.27 22.26 14.38
C GLU A 754 2.77 21.94 14.39
N PRO A 755 2.38 20.65 14.31
CA PRO A 755 3.20 19.55 13.78
C PRO A 755 3.48 19.75 12.27
N PRO A 756 4.53 19.13 11.69
CA PRO A 756 4.80 19.25 10.26
C PRO A 756 3.68 18.60 9.42
N GLY A 757 3.28 19.28 8.33
CA GLY A 757 2.40 18.71 7.31
C GLY A 757 3.11 17.63 6.48
N LEU A 758 2.34 16.85 5.71
CA LEU A 758 2.91 15.78 4.87
C LEU A 758 3.39 16.27 3.50
N HIS A 759 2.80 17.34 2.97
CA HIS A 759 3.20 17.87 1.67
C HIS A 759 4.37 18.83 1.74
N ALA A 760 4.59 19.45 2.89
CA ALA A 760 5.63 20.45 3.06
C ALA A 760 5.96 20.72 4.52
N LEU A 761 7.18 21.20 4.75
CA LEU A 761 7.57 21.84 6.00
C LEU A 761 7.61 23.35 5.82
N TYR A 762 7.26 24.08 6.88
CA TYR A 762 7.23 25.54 6.90
C TYR A 762 8.23 26.03 7.93
N LEU A 763 9.39 26.50 7.47
CA LEU A 763 10.46 27.03 8.30
C LEU A 763 10.10 28.43 8.80
N ASN A 764 10.37 28.73 10.06
CA ASN A 764 10.17 30.07 10.62
C ASN A 764 11.42 30.94 10.38
N ALA A 765 11.47 31.58 9.21
CA ALA A 765 12.57 32.47 8.84
C ALA A 765 12.64 33.72 9.73
N GLY A 766 11.50 34.22 10.22
CA GLY A 766 11.47 35.39 11.11
C GLY A 766 12.20 35.15 12.44
N ARG A 767 12.12 33.92 12.99
CA ARG A 767 12.88 33.54 14.18
C ARG A 767 14.36 33.24 13.88
N LEU A 768 14.64 32.66 12.71
CA LEU A 768 16.01 32.34 12.30
C LEU A 768 16.83 33.59 11.94
N LEU A 769 16.19 34.60 11.34
CA LEU A 769 16.82 35.82 10.81
C LEU A 769 16.22 37.08 11.46
N PRO A 770 16.27 37.22 12.81
CA PRO A 770 15.58 38.29 13.53
C PRO A 770 16.14 39.69 13.23
N HIS A 771 17.36 39.77 12.67
CA HIS A 771 17.97 41.02 12.22
C HIS A 771 17.37 41.55 10.92
N ILE A 772 16.61 40.74 10.17
CA ILE A 772 15.94 41.15 8.93
C ILE A 772 14.47 41.47 9.23
N PRO A 773 14.05 42.75 9.16
CA PRO A 773 12.66 43.10 9.44
C PRO A 773 11.72 42.57 8.34
N PRO A 774 10.41 42.40 8.62
CA PRO A 774 9.44 41.85 7.66
C PRO A 774 9.43 42.50 6.27
N HIS A 775 9.60 43.82 6.19
CA HIS A 775 9.64 44.57 4.92
C HIS A 775 10.94 44.37 4.12
N HIS A 776 11.94 43.68 4.69
CA HIS A 776 13.12 43.19 4.00
C HIS A 776 13.09 41.68 3.74
N TYR A 777 11.92 41.06 3.91
CA TYR A 777 11.57 39.71 3.46
C TYR A 777 12.50 38.60 3.97
N PRO A 778 12.56 38.35 5.29
CA PRO A 778 13.40 37.27 5.85
C PRO A 778 13.10 35.89 5.26
N GLY A 779 11.84 35.57 4.96
CA GLY A 779 11.48 34.33 4.27
C GLY A 779 12.14 34.21 2.89
N HIS A 780 12.09 35.29 2.10
CA HIS A 780 12.69 35.34 0.78
C HIS A 780 14.23 35.29 0.86
N ALA A 781 14.80 35.95 1.87
CA ALA A 781 16.22 35.92 2.14
C ALA A 781 16.73 34.51 2.46
N LEU A 782 16.01 33.77 3.30
CA LEU A 782 16.31 32.37 3.59
C LEU A 782 16.18 31.50 2.33
N ALA A 783 15.13 31.69 1.51
CA ALA A 783 14.95 30.96 0.26
C ALA A 783 16.11 31.19 -0.72
N CYS A 784 16.54 32.44 -0.91
CA CYS A 784 17.71 32.78 -1.72
C CYS A 784 19.00 32.16 -1.17
N ARG A 785 19.13 32.13 0.16
CA ARG A 785 20.30 31.54 0.82
C ARG A 785 20.35 30.01 0.67
N LEU A 786 19.21 29.33 0.79
CA LEU A 786 19.09 27.89 0.51
C LEU A 786 19.54 27.54 -0.91
N TYR A 787 19.14 28.37 -1.88
CA TYR A 787 19.61 28.20 -3.25
C TYR A 787 21.12 28.45 -3.34
N LEU A 788 21.62 29.59 -2.85
CA LEU A 788 23.04 29.93 -2.94
C LEU A 788 23.96 28.88 -2.30
N GLU A 789 23.61 28.37 -1.12
CA GLU A 789 24.43 27.41 -0.38
C GLU A 789 24.28 25.97 -0.90
N GLY A 790 23.04 25.53 -1.18
CA GLY A 790 22.74 24.12 -1.44
C GLY A 790 22.16 23.80 -2.82
N GLY A 791 21.90 24.80 -3.67
CA GLY A 791 21.16 24.58 -4.92
C GLY A 791 19.71 24.16 -4.70
N ILE A 792 19.14 24.54 -3.55
CA ILE A 792 17.78 24.16 -3.14
C ILE A 792 16.83 25.30 -3.47
N ARG A 793 15.84 25.05 -4.33
CA ARG A 793 14.76 26.00 -4.60
C ARG A 793 13.60 25.76 -3.65
N SER A 794 13.06 26.84 -3.09
CA SER A 794 11.93 26.82 -2.14
C SER A 794 11.04 28.05 -2.37
N ALA A 795 9.90 28.11 -1.67
CA ALA A 795 8.96 29.23 -1.78
C ALA A 795 8.83 29.97 -0.45
N GLU A 796 8.78 31.30 -0.51
CA GLU A 796 8.40 32.13 0.64
C GLU A 796 6.87 32.13 0.82
N LEU A 797 6.42 32.16 2.08
CA LEU A 797 5.05 32.47 2.49
C LEU A 797 5.12 33.45 3.67
N GLY A 798 5.44 34.69 3.36
CA GLY A 798 5.67 35.76 4.31
C GLY A 798 5.26 37.11 3.72
N SER A 799 5.94 38.18 4.11
CA SER A 799 5.55 39.53 3.71
C SER A 799 5.71 39.83 2.21
N LEU A 800 6.56 39.10 1.47
CA LEU A 800 6.65 39.27 0.02
C LEU A 800 5.34 38.82 -0.65
N TYR A 801 4.75 37.75 -0.12
CA TYR A 801 3.47 37.23 -0.58
C TYR A 801 2.25 37.97 0.02
N LEU A 802 2.15 38.05 1.35
CA LEU A 802 0.94 38.49 2.08
C LEU A 802 0.96 39.96 2.53
N GLY A 803 2.11 40.63 2.40
CA GLY A 803 2.28 42.01 2.79
C GLY A 803 1.83 43.00 1.72
N GLU A 804 1.81 44.28 2.10
CA GLU A 804 1.51 45.42 1.23
C GLU A 804 2.52 46.53 1.52
N GLU A 805 2.94 47.24 0.47
CA GLU A 805 3.85 48.40 0.56
C GLU A 805 3.19 49.63 -0.07
N ASP A 806 3.54 50.82 0.41
CA ASP A 806 3.16 52.08 -0.23
C ASP A 806 4.02 52.39 -1.46
N GLU A 807 3.75 53.52 -2.13
CA GLU A 807 4.50 53.95 -3.33
C GLU A 807 5.99 54.23 -3.05
N ASP A 808 6.34 54.50 -1.79
CA ASP A 808 7.71 54.77 -1.33
C ASP A 808 8.43 53.48 -0.85
N GLY A 809 7.74 52.34 -0.86
CA GLY A 809 8.27 51.03 -0.43
C GLY A 809 8.22 50.81 1.08
N ASN A 810 7.45 51.59 1.84
CA ASN A 810 7.24 51.36 3.27
C ASN A 810 6.14 50.30 3.48
N PRO A 811 6.26 49.44 4.52
CA PRO A 811 5.25 48.44 4.80
C PRO A 811 3.94 49.07 5.29
N ILE A 812 2.85 48.79 4.56
CA ILE A 812 1.47 49.04 5.01
C ILE A 812 0.98 47.87 5.86
N LYS A 813 1.33 46.65 5.43
CA LYS A 813 0.92 45.39 6.07
C LYS A 813 2.03 44.36 5.94
N SER A 814 2.31 43.66 7.02
CA SER A 814 3.22 42.50 7.02
C SER A 814 2.42 41.20 7.14
N ALA A 815 3.04 40.10 6.76
CA ALA A 815 2.52 38.78 7.06
C ALA A 815 2.49 38.54 8.58
N PRO A 816 1.56 37.70 9.09
CA PRO A 816 1.55 37.33 10.50
C PRO A 816 2.81 36.54 10.90
N TYR A 817 3.37 35.79 9.96
CA TYR A 817 4.60 35.02 10.12
C TYR A 817 5.43 35.08 8.85
N GLU A 818 6.75 34.94 9.01
CA GLU A 818 7.70 34.91 7.91
C GLU A 818 8.15 33.47 7.66
N LEU A 819 7.43 32.76 6.79
CA LEU A 819 7.64 31.33 6.58
C LEU A 819 8.34 31.02 5.25
N VAL A 820 9.06 29.90 5.20
CA VAL A 820 9.59 29.30 3.97
C VAL A 820 9.08 27.88 3.83
N ARG A 821 8.41 27.59 2.72
CA ARG A 821 7.91 26.25 2.41
C ARG A 821 8.96 25.43 1.68
N LEU A 822 9.25 24.27 2.25
CA LEU A 822 9.94 23.16 1.61
C LEU A 822 8.89 22.14 1.18
N ALA A 823 8.35 22.28 -0.03
CA ALA A 823 7.38 21.32 -0.56
C ALA A 823 8.06 20.01 -0.93
N LEU A 824 7.38 18.88 -0.70
CA LEU A 824 7.91 17.53 -0.89
C LEU A 824 7.25 16.90 -2.13
N PRO A 825 7.90 16.89 -3.31
CA PRO A 825 7.41 16.14 -4.46
C PRO A 825 7.25 14.65 -4.14
N ARG A 826 6.12 14.08 -4.55
CA ARG A 826 5.73 12.69 -4.25
C ARG A 826 6.63 11.71 -5.01
N ARG A 827 7.31 10.79 -4.29
CA ARG A 827 8.13 9.71 -4.88
C ARG A 827 9.38 10.17 -5.68
N VAL A 828 9.84 11.41 -5.48
CA VAL A 828 10.98 11.97 -6.23
C VAL A 828 12.28 11.89 -5.44
N TYR A 829 12.30 12.48 -4.26
CA TYR A 829 13.52 12.65 -3.46
C TYR A 829 13.58 11.64 -2.33
N THR A 830 14.77 11.07 -2.14
CA THR A 830 15.09 10.13 -1.07
C THR A 830 15.60 10.84 0.19
N ARG A 831 15.79 10.08 1.28
CA ARG A 831 16.39 10.60 2.54
C ARG A 831 17.72 11.33 2.35
N SER A 832 18.60 10.86 1.46
CA SER A 832 19.90 11.50 1.23
C SER A 832 19.79 12.89 0.60
N HIS A 833 18.76 13.14 -0.22
CA HIS A 833 18.46 14.47 -0.75
C HIS A 833 18.00 15.40 0.38
N TYR A 834 17.13 14.92 1.28
CA TYR A 834 16.71 15.68 2.45
C TYR A 834 17.83 15.89 3.48
N ASP A 835 18.79 14.98 3.57
CA ASP A 835 20.00 15.17 4.38
C ASP A 835 20.89 16.29 3.84
N HIS A 836 20.92 16.50 2.52
CA HIS A 836 21.57 17.67 1.91
C HIS A 836 20.85 18.97 2.26
N VAL A 837 19.51 18.97 2.27
CA VAL A 837 18.71 20.10 2.74
C VAL A 837 19.02 20.42 4.20
N GLY A 838 19.01 19.42 5.08
CA GLY A 838 19.35 19.58 6.49
C GLY A 838 20.76 20.14 6.73
N ARG A 839 21.78 19.60 6.04
CA ARG A 839 23.16 20.12 6.12
C ARG A 839 23.28 21.56 5.63
N THR A 840 22.55 21.92 4.58
CA THR A 840 22.52 23.29 4.07
C THR A 840 21.92 24.23 5.10
N LEU A 841 20.80 23.86 5.72
CA LEU A 841 20.17 24.64 6.79
C LEU A 841 21.07 24.79 8.01
N GLU A 842 21.75 23.72 8.44
CA GLU A 842 22.71 23.77 9.54
C GLU A 842 23.83 24.79 9.27
N HIS A 843 24.36 24.82 8.05
CA HIS A 843 25.37 25.81 7.66
C HIS A 843 24.81 27.24 7.70
N ILE A 844 23.58 27.45 7.22
CA ILE A 844 22.93 28.76 7.23
C ILE A 844 22.67 29.22 8.66
N ALA A 845 22.11 28.38 9.51
CA ALA A 845 21.78 28.70 10.90
C ALA A 845 23.03 29.11 11.71
N LYS A 846 24.17 28.44 11.50
CA LYS A 846 25.46 28.82 12.11
C LYS A 846 25.99 30.19 11.64
N ASN A 847 25.50 30.71 10.53
CA ASN A 847 25.95 31.95 9.90
C ASN A 847 24.77 32.89 9.60
N ALA A 848 23.71 32.84 10.40
CA ALA A 848 22.45 33.56 10.15
C ALA A 848 22.65 35.07 9.97
N GLU A 849 23.53 35.69 10.77
CA GLU A 849 23.85 37.12 10.69
C GLU A 849 24.46 37.55 9.35
N SER A 850 25.02 36.62 8.57
CA SER A 850 25.59 36.91 7.23
C SER A 850 24.55 37.00 6.12
N VAL A 851 23.29 36.64 6.41
CA VAL A 851 22.18 36.70 5.46
C VAL A 851 21.66 38.13 5.40
N HIS A 852 21.57 38.69 4.19
CA HIS A 852 21.02 40.02 3.95
C HIS A 852 19.55 39.95 3.54
N GLY A 853 18.82 41.04 3.80
CA GLY A 853 17.44 41.22 3.35
C GLY A 853 17.36 41.67 1.89
N TYR A 854 16.14 41.86 1.41
CA TYR A 854 15.85 42.24 0.04
C TYR A 854 14.85 43.39 -0.02
N ARG A 855 14.90 44.19 -1.09
CA ARG A 855 13.85 45.17 -1.43
C ARG A 855 13.33 44.91 -2.84
N ILE A 856 12.05 45.22 -3.06
CA ILE A 856 11.44 45.18 -4.40
C ILE A 856 11.96 46.37 -5.22
N VAL A 857 12.28 46.14 -6.49
CA VAL A 857 12.63 47.20 -7.46
C VAL A 857 11.69 47.25 -8.66
N ASP A 858 10.89 46.21 -8.87
CA ASP A 858 9.87 46.10 -9.92
C ASP A 858 8.85 45.05 -9.49
N GLN A 859 7.54 45.29 -9.65
CA GLN A 859 6.50 44.35 -9.25
C GLN A 859 5.22 44.47 -10.10
N SER A 860 4.49 43.35 -10.18
CA SER A 860 3.13 43.31 -10.72
C SER A 860 2.10 43.76 -9.67
N PRO A 861 1.01 44.44 -10.06
CA PRO A 861 -0.06 44.83 -9.13
C PRO A 861 -0.81 43.63 -8.54
N ILE A 862 -0.80 42.48 -9.22
CA ILE A 862 -1.48 41.25 -8.80
C ILE A 862 -0.46 40.11 -8.77
N LEU A 863 -0.54 39.26 -7.73
CA LEU A 863 0.33 38.09 -7.54
C LEU A 863 1.84 38.43 -7.65
N ARG A 864 2.25 39.52 -6.98
CA ARG A 864 3.59 40.12 -7.11
C ARG A 864 4.75 39.14 -6.93
N HIS A 865 4.64 38.20 -6.00
CA HIS A 865 5.69 37.24 -5.66
C HIS A 865 6.18 36.40 -6.86
N PHE A 866 5.33 36.14 -7.87
CA PHE A 866 5.74 35.40 -9.08
C PHE A 866 6.63 36.20 -10.04
N ARG A 867 6.59 37.53 -10.00
CA ARG A 867 7.22 38.39 -11.02
C ARG A 867 8.04 39.56 -10.45
N ALA A 868 8.05 39.73 -9.13
CA ALA A 868 8.83 40.78 -8.49
C ALA A 868 10.31 40.62 -8.83
N LYS A 869 10.99 41.75 -9.08
CA LYS A 869 12.45 41.83 -9.14
C LYS A 869 12.95 42.42 -7.84
N LEU A 870 13.97 41.82 -7.26
CA LEU A 870 14.51 42.22 -5.97
C LEU A 870 15.99 42.56 -6.05
N GLN A 871 16.48 43.28 -5.04
CA GLN A 871 17.89 43.55 -4.83
C GLN A 871 18.27 43.35 -3.35
N PRO A 872 19.48 42.84 -3.06
CA PRO A 872 20.03 42.79 -1.72
C PRO A 872 20.05 44.17 -1.05
N VAL A 873 19.71 44.22 0.23
CA VAL A 873 19.93 45.37 1.11
C VAL A 873 20.71 44.93 2.33
N THR A 874 21.74 45.70 2.70
CA THR A 874 22.43 45.50 3.98
C THR A 874 21.46 45.91 5.08
N VAL A 875 21.23 45.00 6.03
CA VAL A 875 20.31 45.19 7.16
C VAL A 875 21.10 45.33 8.44
#